data_AF-A0A1M6FEN5-F1
#
_entry.id   AF-A0A1M6FEN5-F1
#
_cell.length_a   1.000
_cell.length_b   1.000
_cell.length_c   1.000
_cell.angle_alpha   90.00
_cell.angle_beta   90.00
_cell.angle_gamma   90.00
#
_symmetry.space_group_name_H-M   'P 1'
#
loop_
_entity.id
_entity.type
_entity.pdbx_description
1 polymer ?
#
loop_
_entity_poly.entity_id
_entity_poly.type
_entity_poly.pdbx_seq_one_letter_code
_entity_poly.pdbx_strand_id
1 'polypeptide(L)'
;MTHYSLLTIPAALAFTSMATAASFYYNNVGYDTGKPVTIIVESTDDLAGTQFTISNGSTGTFYQGSDPDKWLSGRSKSGKYYVANLGSNLPAGTYSISFNGNKSPEITVAENALAEKTLKMVMDYFYKDRASNSTIMGWDSKVSVYGSSGVTRDVRGGWYDASGDVSKYLSHLSYANYLNPQQIPLTVWALAFAANRIPKMLSNHKGSATAAEEALYGADFLLRMLDDQGFFYMTVFDNWGMGSRYLCAFSTGDGIKSADYQTAFREGGGMAIAALARASTLGATGEFTSIQYLEGAKKAYAHLSEKQSIGGSCAYCDDGKENIIDDYTALLAATELYAATGENTYLLDADKRAKSLVGRLSKDGYFWSDDAKTRPFWHASDAGLPLIALIRYAEVGIEACVGGSCNGTHVNDAIEQHFKWLISVTNNGENPFGYARQTYKTGGSIKDGFFIPHDNESNYWWQGEDARIASLAAAATYASRALGLKDYEGADKYATDQLDWILGKNPYGVCMMNGFPGTKVPAEYDGQSNYDATLPGGIANGITGRNKDGSGIAWDDDGVTAVGFPYDEPWNNWRWIEQWIPHSTWYLMALATRYDEKIVKLDSGTPIPEKKISVAKGFDVKLLGRTLSVNVPGARTGASIGLYTLNGSRVAVSPLNAGRATLNLDYIQSGIYMVKVEGLGAQKVIVH
;
A
#
# COMPACT_ATOMS: atom_id res chain seq x y z
N MET A 1 -51.89 -24.61 75.91
CA MET A 1 -52.28 -23.39 75.17
C MET A 1 -51.05 -22.50 75.05
N THR A 2 -50.35 -22.57 73.92
CA THR A 2 -49.60 -21.47 73.28
C THR A 2 -49.01 -22.04 71.98
N HIS A 3 -49.70 -21.78 70.87
CA HIS A 3 -49.20 -22.03 69.53
C HIS A 3 -48.26 -20.89 69.14
N TYR A 4 -47.02 -21.22 68.77
CA TYR A 4 -46.13 -20.29 68.06
C TYR A 4 -46.20 -20.60 66.57
N SER A 5 -46.79 -19.68 65.81
CA SER A 5 -46.82 -19.71 64.35
C SER A 5 -45.47 -19.25 63.81
N LEU A 6 -44.75 -20.16 63.14
CA LEU A 6 -43.57 -19.82 62.33
C LEU A 6 -44.03 -19.21 61.01
N LEU A 7 -43.81 -17.89 60.85
CA LEU A 7 -43.91 -17.22 59.55
C LEU A 7 -42.71 -17.62 58.70
N THR A 8 -42.92 -18.44 57.67
CA THR A 8 -41.96 -18.66 56.59
C THR A 8 -42.05 -17.49 55.60
N ILE A 9 -41.05 -16.62 55.60
CA ILE A 9 -40.83 -15.60 54.56
C ILE A 9 -40.09 -16.30 53.40
N PRO A 10 -40.61 -16.29 52.17
CA PRO A 10 -39.85 -16.80 51.02
C PRO A 10 -38.73 -15.80 50.70
N ALA A 11 -37.49 -16.20 50.96
CA ALA A 11 -36.31 -15.49 50.46
C ALA A 11 -36.26 -15.66 48.93
N ALA A 12 -36.74 -14.66 48.19
CA ALA A 12 -36.46 -14.55 46.77
C ALA A 12 -34.96 -14.28 46.60
N LEU A 13 -34.19 -15.32 46.31
CA LEU A 13 -32.84 -15.17 45.78
C LEU A 13 -32.97 -14.52 44.39
N ALA A 14 -32.84 -13.20 44.34
CA ALA A 14 -32.54 -12.51 43.10
C ALA A 14 -31.13 -12.94 42.67
N PHE A 15 -31.06 -13.90 41.73
CA PHE A 15 -29.84 -14.12 40.96
C PHE A 15 -29.64 -12.87 40.09
N THR A 16 -28.94 -11.86 40.60
CA THR A 16 -28.26 -10.91 39.73
C THR A 16 -27.19 -11.70 38.99
N SER A 17 -27.48 -12.13 37.76
CA SER A 17 -26.45 -12.55 36.84
C SER A 17 -25.43 -11.41 36.77
N MET A 18 -24.23 -11.62 37.32
CA MET A 18 -23.13 -10.70 37.03
C MET A 18 -22.87 -10.82 35.54
N ALA A 19 -23.44 -9.92 34.74
CA ALA A 19 -23.17 -9.84 33.32
C ALA A 19 -21.65 -9.70 33.16
N THR A 20 -21.02 -10.67 32.51
CA THR A 20 -19.61 -10.55 32.15
C THR A 20 -19.49 -9.37 31.21
N ALA A 21 -18.73 -8.34 31.61
CA ALA A 21 -18.57 -7.13 30.82
C ALA A 21 -18.02 -7.46 29.43
N ALA A 22 -18.73 -7.04 28.39
CA ALA A 22 -18.27 -7.16 27.01
C ALA A 22 -17.07 -6.22 26.77
N SER A 23 -16.14 -6.65 25.92
CA SER A 23 -15.01 -5.81 25.48
C SER A 23 -15.32 -5.21 24.11
N PHE A 24 -14.96 -3.94 23.91
CA PHE A 24 -15.27 -3.17 22.71
C PHE A 24 -14.00 -2.73 22.00
N TYR A 25 -13.91 -3.00 20.70
CA TYR A 25 -12.79 -2.58 19.84
C TYR A 25 -13.32 -1.68 18.72
N TYR A 26 -12.68 -0.53 18.55
CA TYR A 26 -13.15 0.55 17.70
C TYR A 26 -11.96 1.44 17.33
N ASN A 27 -12.09 2.21 16.25
CA ASN A 27 -11.13 3.25 15.90
C ASN A 27 -11.12 4.34 17.00
N ASN A 28 -10.00 4.47 17.71
CA ASN A 28 -9.82 5.40 18.82
C ASN A 28 -9.69 6.87 18.37
N VAL A 29 -9.44 7.10 17.08
CA VAL A 29 -9.30 8.44 16.51
C VAL A 29 -10.65 8.97 16.04
N GLY A 30 -11.35 8.22 15.19
CA GLY A 30 -12.68 8.57 14.68
C GLY A 30 -12.92 8.07 13.26
N TYR A 31 -14.13 8.30 12.76
CA TYR A 31 -14.58 7.86 11.45
C TYR A 31 -14.95 9.05 10.57
N ASP A 32 -14.62 8.96 9.28
CA ASP A 32 -15.08 9.95 8.31
C ASP A 32 -16.58 9.80 8.04
N THR A 33 -17.30 10.91 7.89
CA THR A 33 -18.67 10.90 7.35
C THR A 33 -18.72 10.20 5.99
N GLY A 34 -19.74 9.37 5.76
CA GLY A 34 -19.91 8.64 4.50
C GLY A 34 -19.06 7.37 4.40
N LYS A 35 -18.30 7.01 5.44
CA LYS A 35 -17.50 5.78 5.49
C LYS A 35 -18.09 4.76 6.47
N PRO A 36 -17.88 3.44 6.26
CA PRO A 36 -18.41 2.42 7.15
C PRO A 36 -17.97 2.61 8.60
N VAL A 37 -18.92 2.50 9.54
CA VAL A 37 -18.66 2.59 10.98
C VAL A 37 -19.00 1.26 11.62
N THR A 38 -18.01 0.63 12.27
CA THR A 38 -18.17 -0.66 12.95
C THR A 38 -17.52 -0.65 14.34
N ILE A 39 -18.15 -1.34 15.29
CA ILE A 39 -17.57 -1.65 16.60
C ILE A 39 -17.54 -3.17 16.73
N ILE A 40 -16.39 -3.72 17.12
CA ILE A 40 -16.25 -5.16 17.38
C ILE A 40 -16.46 -5.40 18.86
N VAL A 41 -17.26 -6.41 19.18
CA VAL A 41 -17.60 -6.79 20.55
C VAL A 41 -17.07 -8.19 20.82
N GLU A 42 -16.17 -8.35 21.80
CA GLU A 42 -15.81 -9.66 22.33
C GLU A 42 -16.71 -9.99 23.52
N SER A 43 -17.38 -11.15 23.43
CA SER A 43 -18.35 -11.62 24.41
C SER A 43 -18.28 -13.13 24.57
N THR A 44 -18.45 -13.62 25.80
CA THR A 44 -18.69 -15.03 26.10
C THR A 44 -20.17 -15.42 25.94
N ASP A 45 -21.06 -14.43 26.00
CA ASP A 45 -22.48 -14.63 25.72
C ASP A 45 -22.71 -14.70 24.21
N ASP A 46 -23.68 -15.53 23.78
CA ASP A 46 -24.06 -15.56 22.38
C ASP A 46 -24.91 -14.34 22.01
N LEU A 47 -24.29 -13.38 21.33
CA LEU A 47 -24.96 -12.16 20.89
C LEU A 47 -25.64 -12.30 19.53
N ALA A 48 -25.54 -13.45 18.84
CA ALA A 48 -26.13 -13.61 17.51
C ALA A 48 -27.64 -13.31 17.51
N GLY A 49 -28.09 -12.38 16.65
CA GLY A 49 -29.50 -11.96 16.60
C GLY A 49 -29.92 -10.99 17.72
N THR A 50 -29.03 -10.66 18.66
CA THR A 50 -29.29 -9.65 19.69
C THR A 50 -29.30 -8.26 19.07
N GLN A 51 -30.34 -7.48 19.36
CA GLN A 51 -30.43 -6.08 18.93
C GLN A 51 -29.53 -5.20 19.81
N PHE A 52 -28.82 -4.27 19.17
CA PHE A 52 -28.15 -3.16 19.84
C PHE A 52 -28.80 -1.84 19.42
N THR A 53 -28.79 -0.87 20.33
CA THR A 53 -29.28 0.48 20.09
C THR A 53 -28.10 1.43 19.95
N ILE A 54 -28.13 2.28 18.93
CA ILE A 54 -27.18 3.37 18.72
C ILE A 54 -27.70 4.59 19.47
N SER A 55 -26.81 5.42 20.03
CA SER A 55 -27.19 6.59 20.86
C SER A 55 -28.09 7.64 20.17
N ASN A 56 -28.23 7.61 18.83
CA ASN A 56 -29.18 8.43 18.07
C ASN A 56 -30.59 7.81 17.97
N GLY A 57 -30.82 6.65 18.60
CA GLY A 57 -32.08 5.91 18.60
C GLY A 57 -32.25 4.89 17.46
N SER A 58 -31.35 4.82 16.47
CA SER A 58 -31.39 3.73 15.49
C SER A 58 -30.93 2.42 16.12
N THR A 59 -31.28 1.29 15.50
CA THR A 59 -30.94 -0.04 16.00
C THR A 59 -30.21 -0.84 14.93
N GLY A 60 -29.41 -1.81 15.37
CA GLY A 60 -28.81 -2.83 14.53
C GLY A 60 -28.88 -4.18 15.22
N THR A 61 -28.38 -5.23 14.55
CA THR A 61 -28.38 -6.58 15.10
C THR A 61 -27.00 -7.18 14.93
N PHE A 62 -26.50 -7.86 15.96
CA PHE A 62 -25.25 -8.60 15.85
C PHE A 62 -25.41 -9.80 14.92
N TYR A 63 -24.47 -9.93 13.98
CA TYR A 63 -24.35 -11.11 13.13
C TYR A 63 -23.76 -12.30 13.90
N GLN A 64 -23.56 -13.42 13.20
CA GLN A 64 -22.92 -14.61 13.78
C GLN A 64 -21.54 -14.26 14.34
N GLY A 65 -21.33 -14.58 15.62
CA GLY A 65 -20.02 -14.42 16.27
C GLY A 65 -18.99 -15.40 15.71
N SER A 66 -17.73 -14.96 15.66
CA SER A 66 -16.60 -15.69 15.06
C SER A 66 -15.34 -15.67 15.94
N ASP A 67 -14.44 -16.64 15.74
CA ASP A 67 -13.10 -16.69 16.32
C ASP A 67 -12.09 -16.93 15.17
N PRO A 68 -11.75 -15.87 14.43
CA PRO A 68 -10.93 -15.98 13.23
C PRO A 68 -9.61 -16.65 13.58
N ASP A 69 -9.25 -17.72 12.85
CA ASP A 69 -7.98 -18.45 13.01
C ASP A 69 -7.59 -18.76 14.47
N LYS A 70 -8.59 -19.02 15.32
CA LYS A 70 -8.43 -19.32 16.76
C LYS A 70 -7.68 -18.22 17.52
N TRP A 71 -7.91 -16.95 17.19
CA TRP A 71 -7.29 -15.81 17.86
C TRP A 71 -7.58 -15.73 19.37
N LEU A 72 -8.68 -16.32 19.81
CA LEU A 72 -9.02 -16.41 21.24
C LEU A 72 -8.34 -17.59 21.95
N SER A 73 -7.56 -18.41 21.23
CA SER A 73 -6.85 -19.54 21.83
C SER A 73 -5.79 -19.11 22.85
N GLY A 74 -5.87 -19.68 24.05
CA GLY A 74 -4.99 -19.30 25.16
C GLY A 74 -5.47 -18.11 25.99
N ARG A 75 -6.54 -17.41 25.57
CA ARG A 75 -7.26 -16.47 26.46
C ARG A 75 -8.06 -17.26 27.49
N SER A 76 -8.22 -16.69 28.69
CA SER A 76 -8.88 -17.35 29.84
C SER A 76 -10.39 -17.60 29.65
N LYS A 77 -11.00 -17.09 28.58
CA LYS A 77 -12.44 -17.21 28.29
C LYS A 77 -12.69 -17.57 26.83
N SER A 78 -13.65 -18.48 26.60
CA SER A 78 -14.11 -18.93 25.27
C SER A 78 -15.11 -17.92 24.66
N GLY A 79 -14.63 -16.73 24.32
CA GLY A 79 -15.45 -15.69 23.69
C GLY A 79 -15.66 -15.91 22.18
N LYS A 80 -16.40 -14.98 21.58
CA LYS A 80 -16.46 -14.74 20.13
C LYS A 80 -16.45 -13.24 19.87
N TYR A 81 -16.04 -12.86 18.67
CA TYR A 81 -16.15 -11.50 18.16
C TYR A 81 -17.45 -11.32 17.37
N TYR A 82 -18.16 -10.25 17.68
CA TYR A 82 -19.41 -9.84 17.04
C TYR A 82 -19.26 -8.46 16.41
N VAL A 83 -19.78 -8.28 15.21
CA VAL A 83 -19.74 -6.99 14.49
C VAL A 83 -21.02 -6.21 14.77
N ALA A 84 -20.90 -5.05 15.41
CA ALA A 84 -21.94 -4.02 15.39
C ALA A 84 -21.67 -3.08 14.21
N ASN A 85 -22.44 -3.24 13.12
CA ASN A 85 -22.37 -2.35 11.96
C ASN A 85 -23.35 -1.18 12.13
N LEU A 86 -22.83 0.04 12.24
CA LEU A 86 -23.63 1.25 12.42
C LEU A 86 -23.99 1.92 11.08
N GLY A 87 -23.50 1.38 9.97
CA GLY A 87 -23.70 1.88 8.61
C GLY A 87 -22.67 2.92 8.17
N SER A 88 -22.78 3.38 6.93
CA SER A 88 -21.91 4.41 6.32
C SER A 88 -22.52 5.81 6.30
N ASN A 89 -23.81 5.94 6.61
CA ASN A 89 -24.57 7.18 6.51
C ASN A 89 -24.78 7.89 7.86
N LEU A 90 -23.93 7.61 8.85
CA LEU A 90 -23.98 8.34 10.11
C LEU A 90 -23.57 9.81 9.87
N PRO A 91 -24.41 10.78 10.27
CA PRO A 91 -24.02 12.19 10.29
C PRO A 91 -22.81 12.44 11.20
N ALA A 92 -22.22 13.63 11.09
CA ALA A 92 -21.22 14.05 12.06
C ALA A 92 -21.83 14.10 13.47
N GLY A 93 -21.13 13.54 14.44
CA GLY A 93 -21.61 13.42 15.81
C GLY A 93 -20.84 12.39 16.64
N THR A 94 -21.30 12.21 17.87
CA THR A 94 -20.75 11.23 18.81
C THR A 94 -21.74 10.08 19.00
N TYR A 95 -21.26 8.85 18.84
CA TYR A 95 -22.08 7.65 18.86
C TYR A 95 -21.58 6.64 19.89
N SER A 96 -22.48 5.87 20.46
CA SER A 96 -22.18 4.65 21.22
C SER A 96 -23.25 3.60 20.95
N ILE A 97 -22.94 2.33 21.18
CA ILE A 97 -23.92 1.24 21.13
C ILE A 97 -24.24 0.76 22.55
N SER A 98 -25.47 0.30 22.76
CA SER A 98 -25.88 -0.38 23.99
C SER A 98 -26.70 -1.64 23.71
N PHE A 99 -26.49 -2.67 24.52
CA PHE A 99 -27.21 -3.95 24.47
C PHE A 99 -27.06 -4.67 25.82
N ASN A 100 -28.08 -5.40 26.29
CA ASN A 100 -28.03 -6.22 27.52
C ASN A 100 -27.37 -5.53 28.73
N GLY A 101 -27.56 -4.22 28.92
CA GLY A 101 -26.94 -3.44 30.00
C GLY A 101 -25.47 -3.04 29.77
N ASN A 102 -24.81 -3.52 28.70
CA ASN A 102 -23.51 -3.07 28.24
C ASN A 102 -23.64 -1.78 27.40
N LYS A 103 -22.62 -0.93 27.43
CA LYS A 103 -22.50 0.28 26.61
C LYS A 103 -21.05 0.43 26.13
N SER A 104 -20.85 0.68 24.85
CA SER A 104 -19.51 0.97 24.30
C SER A 104 -19.01 2.34 24.76
N PRO A 105 -17.69 2.59 24.68
CA PRO A 105 -17.17 3.95 24.64
C PRO A 105 -17.79 4.77 23.50
N GLU A 106 -17.65 6.08 23.61
CA GLU A 106 -18.08 7.01 22.58
C GLU A 106 -17.09 7.03 21.41
N ILE A 107 -17.63 6.98 20.19
CA ILE A 107 -16.88 7.15 18.94
C ILE A 107 -17.30 8.45 18.26
N THR A 108 -16.38 9.09 17.56
CA THR A 108 -16.65 10.32 16.79
C THR A 108 -16.77 10.00 15.30
N VAL A 109 -17.82 10.52 14.67
CA VAL A 109 -17.94 10.64 13.22
C VAL A 109 -17.82 12.12 12.86
N ALA A 110 -16.93 12.47 11.94
CA ALA A 110 -16.74 13.87 11.51
C ALA A 110 -16.32 13.95 10.03
N GLU A 111 -16.45 15.12 9.43
CA GLU A 111 -15.92 15.37 8.10
C GLU A 111 -14.38 15.28 8.15
N ASN A 112 -13.78 14.43 7.31
CA ASN A 112 -12.33 14.20 7.24
C ASN A 112 -11.66 13.93 8.61
N ALA A 113 -12.35 13.22 9.51
CA ALA A 113 -11.91 12.97 10.88
C ALA A 113 -10.46 12.47 10.99
N LEU A 114 -10.02 11.60 10.08
CA LEU A 114 -8.64 11.08 10.12
C LEU A 114 -7.62 12.17 9.73
N ALA A 115 -7.89 12.96 8.69
CA ALA A 115 -6.98 14.06 8.32
C ALA A 115 -6.87 15.09 9.46
N GLU A 116 -8.00 15.52 10.01
CA GLU A 116 -8.09 16.50 11.12
C GLU A 116 -7.28 16.08 12.34
N LYS A 117 -7.31 14.78 12.67
CA LYS A 117 -6.66 14.28 13.88
C LYS A 117 -5.25 13.77 13.67
N THR A 118 -4.87 13.36 12.45
CA THR A 118 -3.62 12.60 12.24
C THR A 118 -2.66 13.23 11.22
N LEU A 119 -3.15 13.98 10.22
CA LEU A 119 -2.29 14.43 9.11
C LEU A 119 -1.15 15.33 9.59
N LYS A 120 -1.44 16.28 10.49
CA LYS A 120 -0.41 17.14 11.08
C LYS A 120 0.62 16.33 11.88
N MET A 121 0.17 15.34 12.66
CA MET A 121 1.06 14.52 13.48
C MET A 121 2.00 13.69 12.61
N VAL A 122 1.49 13.10 11.53
CA VAL A 122 2.30 12.34 10.56
C VAL A 122 3.33 13.24 9.87
N MET A 123 2.95 14.47 9.49
CA MET A 123 3.90 15.43 8.92
C MET A 123 4.97 15.87 9.95
N ASP A 124 4.57 16.08 11.20
CA ASP A 124 5.51 16.40 12.28
C ASP A 124 6.43 15.23 12.63
N TYR A 125 5.96 13.98 12.50
CA TYR A 125 6.78 12.79 12.68
C TYR A 125 7.97 12.81 11.72
N PHE A 126 7.74 12.92 10.40
CA PHE A 126 8.84 12.99 9.43
C PHE A 126 9.81 14.12 9.73
N TYR A 127 9.30 15.32 10.04
CA TYR A 127 10.17 16.46 10.36
C TYR A 127 11.05 16.20 11.60
N LYS A 128 10.49 15.57 12.64
CA LYS A 128 11.21 15.29 13.90
C LYS A 128 12.16 14.10 13.78
N ASP A 129 11.84 13.14 12.91
CA ASP A 129 12.62 11.92 12.68
C ASP A 129 13.81 12.13 11.72
N ARG A 130 13.98 13.36 11.21
CA ARG A 130 15.11 13.74 10.36
C ARG A 130 16.42 13.39 11.06
N ALA A 131 17.34 12.75 10.33
CA ALA A 131 18.71 12.46 10.74
C ALA A 131 19.55 13.75 10.79
N SER A 132 19.23 14.59 11.77
CA SER A 132 19.69 15.96 11.92
C SER A 132 20.43 16.20 13.23
N ASN A 133 20.55 15.18 14.08
CA ASN A 133 21.39 15.22 15.28
C ASN A 133 22.84 15.53 14.87
N SER A 134 23.49 16.47 15.56
CA SER A 134 24.84 16.94 15.21
C SER A 134 25.89 15.82 15.19
N THR A 135 25.73 14.81 16.05
CA THR A 135 26.61 13.64 16.10
C THR A 135 26.44 12.78 14.85
N ILE A 136 25.19 12.44 14.50
CA ILE A 136 24.89 11.67 13.30
C ILE A 136 25.31 12.42 12.04
N MET A 137 25.01 13.73 11.95
CA MET A 137 25.45 14.57 10.85
C MET A 137 26.98 14.63 10.73
N GLY A 138 27.70 14.62 11.85
CA GLY A 138 29.15 14.54 11.88
C GLY A 138 29.66 13.21 11.29
N TRP A 139 29.09 12.08 11.72
CA TRP A 139 29.44 10.76 11.21
C TRP A 139 29.08 10.62 9.72
N ASP A 140 27.89 11.07 9.33
CA ASP A 140 27.37 10.90 7.98
C ASP A 140 28.03 11.83 6.95
N SER A 141 28.82 12.81 7.40
CA SER A 141 29.60 13.68 6.51
C SER A 141 30.76 12.95 5.82
N LYS A 142 31.19 11.79 6.35
CA LYS A 142 32.35 11.01 5.88
C LYS A 142 32.19 9.51 6.17
N VAL A 143 31.09 8.90 5.75
CA VAL A 143 30.83 7.46 5.97
C VAL A 143 31.79 6.63 5.12
N SER A 144 32.38 5.59 5.72
CA SER A 144 33.27 4.66 5.00
C SER A 144 32.48 3.71 4.11
N VAL A 145 33.00 3.42 2.92
CA VAL A 145 32.44 2.40 2.02
C VAL A 145 33.00 1.03 2.42
N TYR A 146 32.13 0.09 2.74
CA TYR A 146 32.55 -1.23 3.21
C TYR A 146 33.34 -1.98 2.13
N GLY A 147 34.39 -2.68 2.54
CA GLY A 147 35.32 -3.35 1.62
C GLY A 147 36.25 -2.42 0.83
N SER A 148 36.15 -1.09 1.00
CA SER A 148 36.98 -0.11 0.29
C SER A 148 37.87 0.69 1.25
N SER A 149 39.19 0.57 1.12
CA SER A 149 40.13 1.29 1.98
C SER A 149 40.25 2.77 1.58
N GLY A 150 40.07 3.68 2.54
CA GLY A 150 40.24 5.12 2.34
C GLY A 150 39.13 5.80 1.52
N VAL A 151 38.08 5.09 1.14
CA VAL A 151 36.94 5.63 0.40
C VAL A 151 35.83 6.02 1.35
N THR A 152 35.46 7.31 1.34
CA THR A 152 34.34 7.84 2.11
C THR A 152 33.35 8.60 1.23
N ARG A 153 32.13 8.78 1.72
CA ARG A 153 31.08 9.60 1.10
C ARG A 153 30.39 10.49 2.13
N ASP A 154 29.97 11.67 1.70
CA ASP A 154 29.05 12.51 2.46
C ASP A 154 27.62 12.11 2.11
N VAL A 155 26.92 11.52 3.08
CA VAL A 155 25.56 10.99 2.93
C VAL A 155 24.64 11.56 4.01
N ARG A 156 24.88 12.80 4.44
CA ARG A 156 24.04 13.51 5.43
C ARG A 156 22.58 13.68 4.98
N GLY A 157 21.69 13.89 5.94
CA GLY A 157 20.25 14.00 5.72
C GLY A 157 19.54 12.65 5.71
N GLY A 158 18.28 12.64 5.23
CA GLY A 158 17.39 11.49 5.34
C GLY A 158 16.79 11.37 6.74
N TRP A 159 16.07 10.29 7.00
CA TRP A 159 15.45 10.01 8.30
C TRP A 159 16.13 8.82 8.95
N TYR A 160 16.02 8.72 10.26
CA TYR A 160 16.27 7.45 10.93
C TYR A 160 15.25 6.43 10.45
N ASP A 161 15.64 5.16 10.46
CA ASP A 161 14.77 4.13 9.89
C ASP A 161 13.69 3.71 10.87
N ALA A 162 14.07 3.56 12.13
CA ALA A 162 13.22 3.04 13.18
C ALA A 162 13.44 3.76 14.51
N SER A 163 12.49 3.62 15.43
CA SER A 163 12.59 4.23 16.76
C SER A 163 13.82 3.73 17.53
N GLY A 164 14.33 2.52 17.25
CA GLY A 164 15.55 1.98 17.83
C GLY A 164 16.76 1.92 16.89
N ASP A 165 16.67 2.42 15.64
CA ASP A 165 17.74 2.35 14.65
C ASP A 165 18.00 3.68 13.93
N VAL A 166 19.16 4.26 14.21
CA VAL A 166 19.64 5.50 13.56
C VAL A 166 20.33 5.26 12.20
N SER A 167 20.40 4.01 11.75
CA SER A 167 20.78 3.67 10.38
C SER A 167 19.76 4.22 9.38
N LYS A 168 20.15 4.24 8.09
CA LYS A 168 19.35 4.84 7.02
C LYS A 168 19.36 3.94 5.80
N TYR A 169 18.19 3.72 5.19
CA TYR A 169 18.05 2.65 4.20
C TYR A 169 17.31 3.12 2.96
N LEU A 170 17.79 2.66 1.81
CA LEU A 170 16.99 2.54 0.60
C LEU A 170 16.15 1.25 0.65
N SER A 171 16.77 0.16 1.09
CA SER A 171 16.17 -1.15 1.37
C SER A 171 17.09 -1.99 2.28
N HIS A 172 16.63 -3.17 2.68
CA HIS A 172 17.43 -4.25 3.29
C HIS A 172 16.80 -5.62 2.99
N LEU A 173 17.32 -6.71 3.57
CA LEU A 173 16.90 -8.11 3.32
C LEU A 173 17.13 -8.61 1.89
N SER A 174 18.04 -7.98 1.12
CA SER A 174 18.31 -8.34 -0.28
C SER A 174 18.70 -9.79 -0.48
N TYR A 175 19.46 -10.36 0.46
CA TYR A 175 19.82 -11.79 0.44
C TYR A 175 18.62 -12.74 0.48
N ALA A 176 17.45 -12.27 0.94
CA ALA A 176 16.19 -13.02 0.93
C ALA A 176 15.38 -12.84 -0.37
N ASN A 177 15.85 -11.97 -1.28
CA ASN A 177 15.39 -11.66 -2.64
C ASN A 177 13.97 -11.11 -2.78
N TYR A 178 12.99 -11.70 -2.09
CA TYR A 178 11.57 -11.42 -2.25
C TYR A 178 10.98 -10.61 -1.07
N LEU A 179 11.84 -10.07 -0.22
CA LEU A 179 11.47 -9.40 1.03
C LEU A 179 11.87 -7.92 1.09
N ASN A 180 12.53 -7.40 0.04
CA ASN A 180 13.07 -6.04 0.01
C ASN A 180 12.00 -4.95 0.21
N PRO A 181 11.92 -4.30 1.39
CA PRO A 181 11.03 -3.17 1.57
C PRO A 181 11.61 -1.92 0.93
N GLN A 182 10.74 -1.04 0.43
CA GLN A 182 11.11 0.28 -0.05
C GLN A 182 11.03 1.27 1.11
N GLN A 183 12.18 1.86 1.49
CA GLN A 183 12.29 2.65 2.74
C GLN A 183 12.33 4.16 2.44
N ILE A 184 13.43 4.87 2.70
CA ILE A 184 13.52 6.33 2.48
C ILE A 184 13.05 6.77 1.06
N PRO A 185 13.40 6.06 -0.02
CA PRO A 185 12.86 6.37 -1.35
C PRO A 185 11.33 6.39 -1.44
N LEU A 186 10.66 5.44 -0.77
CA LEU A 186 9.21 5.39 -0.71
C LEU A 186 8.66 6.63 0.00
N THR A 187 9.28 7.03 1.11
CA THR A 187 8.92 8.24 1.86
C THR A 187 9.00 9.49 1.00
N VAL A 188 10.09 9.65 0.24
CA VAL A 188 10.25 10.80 -0.67
C VAL A 188 9.16 10.81 -1.74
N TRP A 189 8.90 9.68 -2.39
CA TRP A 189 7.86 9.59 -3.42
C TRP A 189 6.46 9.85 -2.84
N ALA A 190 6.15 9.30 -1.67
CA ALA A 190 4.88 9.48 -0.98
C ALA A 190 4.62 10.93 -0.56
N LEU A 191 5.63 11.62 0.00
CA LEU A 191 5.55 13.03 0.36
C LEU A 191 5.34 13.90 -0.89
N ALA A 192 6.09 13.64 -1.98
CA ALA A 192 5.89 14.33 -3.26
C ALA A 192 4.50 14.00 -3.87
N PHE A 193 4.00 12.79 -3.67
CA PHE A 193 2.65 12.39 -4.07
C PHE A 193 1.59 13.18 -3.30
N ALA A 194 1.66 13.20 -1.97
CA ALA A 194 0.75 13.93 -1.11
C ALA A 194 0.77 15.44 -1.41
N ALA A 195 1.96 16.04 -1.54
CA ALA A 195 2.12 17.46 -1.89
C ALA A 195 1.39 17.83 -3.19
N ASN A 196 1.36 16.92 -4.17
CA ASN A 196 0.65 17.13 -5.41
C ASN A 196 -0.86 16.85 -5.29
N ARG A 197 -1.26 15.77 -4.61
CA ARG A 197 -2.63 15.22 -4.65
C ARG A 197 -3.58 15.79 -3.61
N ILE A 198 -3.07 16.22 -2.45
CA ILE A 198 -3.87 16.78 -1.36
C ILE A 198 -3.36 18.15 -0.85
N PRO A 199 -3.06 19.12 -1.73
CA PRO A 199 -2.41 20.37 -1.34
C PRO A 199 -3.27 21.24 -0.41
N LYS A 200 -4.60 21.29 -0.60
CA LYS A 200 -5.47 22.08 0.29
C LYS A 200 -5.55 21.43 1.66
N MET A 201 -5.71 20.11 1.70
CA MET A 201 -5.80 19.35 2.93
C MET A 201 -4.52 19.47 3.76
N LEU A 202 -3.34 19.37 3.14
CA LEU A 202 -2.05 19.66 3.79
C LEU A 202 -1.94 21.12 4.26
N SER A 203 -2.44 22.08 3.48
CA SER A 203 -2.39 23.50 3.86
C SER A 203 -3.30 23.86 5.05
N ASN A 204 -4.37 23.09 5.27
CA ASN A 204 -5.25 23.22 6.42
C ASN A 204 -4.67 22.53 7.67
N HIS A 205 -3.79 21.54 7.50
CA HIS A 205 -3.18 20.73 8.57
C HIS A 205 -1.67 20.89 8.61
N LYS A 206 -1.21 22.15 8.71
CA LYS A 206 0.22 22.47 8.59
C LYS A 206 1.04 21.79 9.69
N GLY A 207 1.94 20.90 9.28
CA GLY A 207 3.03 20.39 10.09
C GLY A 207 4.18 21.39 10.21
N SER A 208 5.28 20.92 10.80
CA SER A 208 6.52 21.67 11.00
C SER A 208 7.26 21.96 9.69
N ALA A 209 7.03 21.15 8.66
CA ALA A 209 7.40 21.40 7.27
C ALA A 209 6.23 21.07 6.34
N THR A 210 6.22 21.69 5.16
CA THR A 210 5.30 21.29 4.10
C THR A 210 5.72 19.92 3.53
N ALA A 211 4.77 19.18 2.95
CA ALA A 211 5.09 17.91 2.31
C ALA A 211 6.10 18.04 1.15
N ALA A 212 6.11 19.19 0.46
CA ALA A 212 7.09 19.46 -0.58
C ALA A 212 8.50 19.66 0.02
N GLU A 213 8.65 20.47 1.07
CA GLU A 213 9.94 20.66 1.76
C GLU A 213 10.47 19.35 2.34
N GLU A 214 9.60 18.54 2.95
CA GLU A 214 9.96 17.25 3.52
C GLU A 214 10.36 16.24 2.42
N ALA A 215 9.66 16.22 1.29
CA ALA A 215 10.05 15.41 0.13
C ALA A 215 11.45 15.82 -0.38
N LEU A 216 11.71 17.12 -0.49
CA LEU A 216 13.01 17.63 -0.98
C LEU A 216 14.16 17.35 -0.01
N TYR A 217 13.90 17.38 1.30
CA TYR A 217 14.89 16.98 2.30
C TYR A 217 15.37 15.53 2.10
N GLY A 218 14.45 14.60 1.81
CA GLY A 218 14.81 13.23 1.47
C GLY A 218 15.40 13.09 0.06
N ALA A 219 14.94 13.87 -0.92
CA ALA A 219 15.51 13.88 -2.27
C ALA A 219 16.99 14.32 -2.26
N ASP A 220 17.35 15.28 -1.41
CA ASP A 220 18.74 15.68 -1.19
C ASP A 220 19.59 14.52 -0.68
N PHE A 221 19.05 13.72 0.26
CA PHE A 221 19.71 12.52 0.73
C PHE A 221 19.87 11.47 -0.38
N LEU A 222 18.84 11.23 -1.20
CA LEU A 222 18.92 10.28 -2.32
C LEU A 222 20.02 10.67 -3.33
N LEU A 223 20.18 11.97 -3.63
CA LEU A 223 21.30 12.42 -4.46
C LEU A 223 22.67 12.20 -3.83
N ARG A 224 22.79 12.34 -2.51
CA ARG A 224 24.05 12.01 -1.81
C ARG A 224 24.34 10.51 -1.79
N MET A 225 23.30 9.68 -1.82
CA MET A 225 23.42 8.22 -1.92
C MET A 225 23.71 7.73 -3.35
N LEU A 226 23.64 8.59 -4.38
CA LEU A 226 23.94 8.26 -5.77
C LEU A 226 25.45 8.31 -6.01
N ASP A 227 26.06 7.18 -6.36
CA ASP A 227 27.47 7.12 -6.70
C ASP A 227 27.75 7.73 -8.10
N ASP A 228 29.01 8.11 -8.34
CA ASP A 228 29.46 8.63 -9.62
C ASP A 228 29.27 7.65 -10.78
N GLN A 229 29.24 6.34 -10.51
CA GLN A 229 28.93 5.33 -11.53
C GLN A 229 27.45 5.32 -11.92
N GLY A 230 26.53 5.68 -11.01
CA GLY A 230 25.09 5.71 -11.27
C GLY A 230 24.25 4.72 -10.45
N PHE A 231 24.83 3.84 -9.65
CA PHE A 231 24.05 3.09 -8.65
C PHE A 231 23.82 3.93 -7.38
N PHE A 232 22.82 3.57 -6.58
CA PHE A 232 22.71 4.08 -5.22
C PHE A 232 23.34 3.11 -4.22
N TYR A 233 23.89 3.64 -3.13
CA TYR A 233 24.23 2.83 -1.96
C TYR A 233 22.94 2.34 -1.28
N MET A 234 22.92 1.10 -0.80
CA MET A 234 21.73 0.52 -0.20
C MET A 234 21.45 1.00 1.23
N THR A 235 22.48 1.05 2.08
CA THR A 235 22.32 1.39 3.51
C THR A 235 23.46 2.26 4.02
N VAL A 236 23.16 3.08 5.04
CA VAL A 236 24.13 3.60 6.01
C VAL A 236 23.88 2.85 7.31
N PHE A 237 24.66 1.81 7.60
CA PHE A 237 24.36 0.85 8.67
C PHE A 237 25.43 0.80 9.77
N ASP A 238 24.99 0.76 11.02
CA ASP A 238 25.85 0.73 12.22
C ASP A 238 25.68 -0.48 13.14
N ASN A 239 25.10 -1.59 12.65
CA ASN A 239 24.81 -2.74 13.50
C ASN A 239 23.92 -2.35 14.70
N TRP A 240 22.84 -1.62 14.45
CA TRP A 240 21.86 -1.22 15.45
C TRP A 240 22.50 -0.44 16.63
N GLY A 241 23.44 0.45 16.30
CA GLY A 241 24.21 1.24 17.26
C GLY A 241 25.40 0.51 17.92
N MET A 242 25.64 -0.77 17.61
CA MET A 242 26.72 -1.57 18.22
C MET A 242 28.06 -1.48 17.47
N GLY A 243 28.08 -0.88 16.27
CA GLY A 243 29.25 -0.85 15.40
C GLY A 243 29.50 0.50 14.74
N SER A 244 30.53 0.56 13.90
CA SER A 244 30.80 1.75 13.08
C SER A 244 29.85 1.82 11.89
N ARG A 245 29.53 3.06 11.46
CA ARG A 245 28.69 3.34 10.28
C ARG A 245 29.43 3.06 8.99
N TYR A 246 28.81 2.26 8.10
CA TYR A 246 29.31 1.99 6.76
C TYR A 246 28.22 2.12 5.71
N LEU A 247 28.65 2.48 4.50
CA LEU A 247 27.90 2.18 3.29
C LEU A 247 28.11 0.71 2.94
N CYS A 248 27.09 -0.11 3.14
CA CYS A 248 27.16 -1.57 2.96
C CYS A 248 25.81 -2.17 2.58
N ALA A 249 25.83 -3.46 2.25
CA ALA A 249 24.70 -4.36 2.47
C ALA A 249 24.90 -5.12 3.78
N PHE A 250 23.87 -5.81 4.26
CA PHE A 250 24.02 -6.78 5.36
C PHE A 250 23.05 -7.95 5.21
N SER A 251 23.35 -9.03 5.93
CA SER A 251 22.53 -10.24 5.97
C SER A 251 22.37 -10.79 7.38
N THR A 252 21.36 -11.64 7.55
CA THR A 252 20.99 -12.33 8.80
C THR A 252 20.60 -11.40 9.96
N GLY A 253 20.11 -11.98 11.06
CA GLY A 253 19.82 -11.24 12.29
C GLY A 253 21.06 -10.70 13.02
N ASP A 254 22.27 -11.10 12.62
CA ASP A 254 23.53 -10.65 13.22
C ASP A 254 24.12 -9.41 12.52
N GLY A 255 23.55 -8.99 11.38
CA GLY A 255 23.97 -7.75 10.72
C GLY A 255 25.32 -7.88 10.02
N ILE A 256 25.57 -9.03 9.38
CA ILE A 256 26.86 -9.32 8.72
C ILE A 256 26.99 -8.43 7.49
N LYS A 257 27.86 -7.43 7.56
CA LYS A 257 28.11 -6.45 6.50
C LYS A 257 28.79 -7.08 5.28
N SER A 258 28.36 -6.70 4.08
CA SER A 258 29.00 -7.06 2.82
C SER A 258 29.23 -5.85 1.91
N ALA A 259 30.03 -6.06 0.86
CA ALA A 259 30.35 -5.05 -0.14
C ALA A 259 29.32 -4.97 -1.28
N ASP A 260 28.21 -5.69 -1.18
CA ASP A 260 27.14 -5.76 -2.19
C ASP A 260 26.16 -4.59 -2.03
N TYR A 261 26.71 -3.38 -1.85
CA TYR A 261 25.94 -2.20 -1.48
C TYR A 261 25.29 -1.47 -2.66
N GLN A 262 25.54 -1.91 -3.90
CA GLN A 262 24.89 -1.34 -5.08
C GLN A 262 23.45 -1.84 -5.15
N THR A 263 22.48 -0.94 -5.24
CA THR A 263 21.07 -1.34 -5.30
C THR A 263 20.65 -1.83 -6.69
N ALA A 264 19.98 -2.99 -6.75
CA ALA A 264 19.10 -3.35 -7.86
C ALA A 264 17.79 -2.51 -7.85
N PHE A 265 16.95 -2.65 -8.88
CA PHE A 265 15.63 -2.00 -8.89
C PHE A 265 14.83 -2.33 -7.62
N ARG A 266 14.80 -3.59 -7.20
CA ARG A 266 14.09 -4.01 -5.98
C ARG A 266 14.67 -3.52 -4.66
N GLU A 267 15.94 -3.14 -4.62
CA GLU A 267 16.68 -2.84 -3.39
C GLU A 267 16.61 -1.34 -3.06
N GLY A 268 15.50 -0.70 -3.41
CA GLY A 268 15.28 0.74 -3.29
C GLY A 268 15.82 1.56 -4.47
N GLY A 269 16.55 0.97 -5.41
CA GLY A 269 17.08 1.68 -6.59
C GLY A 269 15.97 2.20 -7.51
N GLY A 270 14.98 1.36 -7.83
CA GLY A 270 13.85 1.77 -8.67
C GLY A 270 12.98 2.81 -7.98
N MET A 271 12.74 2.61 -6.68
CA MET A 271 11.97 3.58 -5.88
C MET A 271 12.70 4.93 -5.76
N ALA A 272 14.04 4.93 -5.65
CA ALA A 272 14.84 6.16 -5.58
C ALA A 272 14.78 6.96 -6.88
N ILE A 273 14.83 6.27 -8.03
CA ILE A 273 14.64 6.89 -9.35
C ILE A 273 13.24 7.52 -9.44
N ALA A 274 12.19 6.77 -9.08
CA ALA A 274 10.82 7.25 -9.10
C ALA A 274 10.64 8.49 -8.20
N ALA A 275 11.22 8.45 -7.01
CA ALA A 275 11.20 9.53 -6.03
C ALA A 275 11.87 10.80 -6.54
N LEU A 276 13.10 10.70 -7.07
CA LEU A 276 13.86 11.82 -7.62
C LEU A 276 13.17 12.43 -8.85
N ALA A 277 12.69 11.59 -9.77
CA ALA A 277 11.95 12.06 -10.95
C ALA A 277 10.68 12.82 -10.51
N ARG A 278 9.91 12.28 -9.55
CA ARG A 278 8.72 12.96 -9.03
C ARG A 278 9.07 14.26 -8.29
N ALA A 279 10.09 14.25 -7.44
CA ALA A 279 10.55 15.42 -6.69
C ALA A 279 10.95 16.59 -7.62
N SER A 280 11.56 16.29 -8.77
CA SER A 280 11.90 17.30 -9.78
C SER A 280 10.69 18.08 -10.31
N THR A 281 9.47 17.53 -10.20
CA THR A 281 8.24 18.18 -10.69
C THR A 281 7.60 19.12 -9.66
N LEU A 282 8.10 19.17 -8.42
CA LEU A 282 7.52 20.00 -7.35
C LEU A 282 7.76 21.50 -7.56
N GLY A 283 8.70 21.89 -8.42
CA GLY A 283 9.02 23.30 -8.70
C GLY A 283 9.66 24.05 -7.52
N ALA A 284 10.10 23.32 -6.49
CA ALA A 284 10.84 23.83 -5.34
C ALA A 284 12.27 23.25 -5.31
N THR A 285 13.16 23.88 -4.56
CA THR A 285 14.59 23.54 -4.47
C THR A 285 14.95 23.22 -3.02
N GLY A 286 15.63 22.10 -2.80
CA GLY A 286 16.25 21.74 -1.52
C GLY A 286 17.68 22.30 -1.46
N GLU A 287 18.63 21.50 -0.97
CA GLU A 287 20.06 21.78 -1.17
C GLU A 287 20.46 21.59 -2.64
N PHE A 288 19.79 20.66 -3.33
CA PHE A 288 19.92 20.47 -4.77
C PHE A 288 18.70 21.01 -5.52
N THR A 289 18.91 21.34 -6.80
CA THR A 289 17.88 21.87 -7.69
C THR A 289 17.01 20.77 -8.29
N SER A 290 15.81 21.12 -8.75
CA SER A 290 14.92 20.20 -9.47
C SER A 290 15.59 19.54 -10.68
N ILE A 291 16.47 20.28 -11.37
CA ILE A 291 17.26 19.75 -12.50
C ILE A 291 18.23 18.67 -12.02
N GLN A 292 18.91 18.89 -10.90
CA GLN A 292 19.84 17.89 -10.35
C GLN A 292 19.13 16.61 -9.90
N TYR A 293 17.92 16.70 -9.32
CA TYR A 293 17.13 15.51 -9.02
C TYR A 293 16.79 14.72 -10.28
N LEU A 294 16.33 15.42 -11.34
CA LEU A 294 15.97 14.77 -12.61
C LEU A 294 17.19 14.11 -13.27
N GLU A 295 18.33 14.80 -13.33
CA GLU A 295 19.56 14.24 -13.90
C GLU A 295 20.09 13.05 -13.08
N GLY A 296 19.97 13.10 -11.74
CA GLY A 296 20.26 11.96 -10.88
C GLY A 296 19.37 10.75 -11.18
N ALA A 297 18.06 10.97 -11.35
CA ALA A 297 17.11 9.92 -11.71
C ALA A 297 17.43 9.30 -13.08
N LYS A 298 17.71 10.13 -14.10
CA LYS A 298 18.08 9.68 -15.45
C LYS A 298 19.38 8.86 -15.45
N LYS A 299 20.40 9.36 -14.75
CA LYS A 299 21.70 8.69 -14.61
C LYS A 299 21.53 7.31 -13.97
N ALA A 300 20.78 7.23 -12.88
CA ALA A 300 20.59 5.98 -12.19
C ALA A 300 19.75 4.98 -12.97
N TYR A 301 18.70 5.45 -13.67
CA TYR A 301 17.90 4.59 -14.52
C TYR A 301 18.70 4.01 -15.69
N ALA A 302 19.54 4.84 -16.33
CA ALA A 302 20.44 4.37 -17.39
C ALA A 302 21.40 3.30 -16.86
N HIS A 303 22.03 3.54 -15.71
CA HIS A 303 22.94 2.59 -15.07
C HIS A 303 22.27 1.25 -14.75
N LEU A 304 21.11 1.26 -14.07
CA LEU A 304 20.40 0.03 -13.74
C LEU A 304 19.89 -0.71 -14.99
N SER A 305 19.46 0.02 -16.02
CA SER A 305 19.03 -0.59 -17.29
C SER A 305 20.18 -1.31 -18.03
N GLU A 306 21.45 -0.98 -17.75
CA GLU A 306 22.62 -1.71 -18.25
C GLU A 306 22.99 -2.92 -17.37
N LYS A 307 22.55 -2.94 -16.11
CA LYS A 307 22.91 -3.95 -15.11
C LYS A 307 21.85 -5.03 -14.90
N GLN A 308 20.60 -4.76 -15.31
CA GLN A 308 19.51 -5.70 -15.19
C GLN A 308 18.45 -5.53 -16.29
N SER A 309 17.77 -6.62 -16.62
CA SER A 309 16.70 -6.63 -17.63
C SER A 309 15.72 -7.77 -17.38
N ILE A 310 14.48 -7.60 -17.88
CA ILE A 310 13.40 -8.59 -17.75
C ILE A 310 13.83 -9.92 -18.39
N GLY A 311 13.83 -10.99 -17.61
CA GLY A 311 14.22 -12.33 -18.04
C GLY A 311 15.72 -12.52 -18.32
N GLY A 312 16.54 -11.49 -18.04
CA GLY A 312 18.00 -11.51 -18.19
C GLY A 312 18.74 -11.68 -16.87
N SER A 313 20.04 -11.42 -16.89
CA SER A 313 20.85 -11.32 -15.67
C SER A 313 20.55 -10.02 -14.95
N CYS A 314 20.51 -10.07 -13.62
CA CYS A 314 20.57 -8.88 -12.77
C CYS A 314 21.89 -8.88 -11.99
N ALA A 315 22.75 -7.90 -12.24
CA ALA A 315 24.11 -7.87 -11.71
C ALA A 315 24.20 -7.56 -10.21
N TYR A 316 23.19 -6.88 -9.65
CA TYR A 316 23.17 -6.48 -8.24
C TYR A 316 22.25 -7.34 -7.38
N CYS A 317 21.34 -8.08 -8.01
CA CYS A 317 20.46 -9.03 -7.35
C CYS A 317 21.26 -10.20 -6.76
N ASP A 318 21.09 -10.53 -5.47
CA ASP A 318 21.78 -11.66 -4.81
C ASP A 318 21.58 -13.00 -5.55
N ASP A 319 20.38 -13.26 -6.08
CA ASP A 319 20.05 -14.46 -6.88
C ASP A 319 20.33 -14.32 -8.39
N GLY A 320 20.85 -13.16 -8.81
CA GLY A 320 21.18 -12.85 -10.20
C GLY A 320 19.98 -12.64 -11.11
N LYS A 321 18.75 -12.51 -10.58
CA LYS A 321 17.51 -12.46 -11.37
C LYS A 321 16.54 -11.39 -10.87
N GLU A 322 15.79 -10.79 -11.79
CA GLU A 322 14.69 -9.90 -11.42
C GLU A 322 13.47 -10.70 -10.91
N ASN A 323 12.71 -10.08 -10.01
CA ASN A 323 11.44 -10.61 -9.53
C ASN A 323 10.33 -9.54 -9.55
N ILE A 324 9.17 -9.81 -8.95
CA ILE A 324 8.06 -8.85 -8.93
C ILE A 324 8.42 -7.47 -8.36
N ILE A 325 9.34 -7.41 -7.38
CA ILE A 325 9.74 -6.17 -6.72
C ILE A 325 10.51 -5.28 -7.70
N ASP A 326 11.38 -5.88 -8.52
CA ASP A 326 12.04 -5.18 -9.63
C ASP A 326 10.99 -4.66 -10.62
N ASP A 327 9.97 -5.46 -10.94
CA ASP A 327 8.96 -5.06 -11.92
C ASP A 327 8.13 -3.85 -11.49
N TYR A 328 7.60 -3.81 -10.25
CA TYR A 328 6.80 -2.65 -9.83
C TYR A 328 7.64 -1.41 -9.54
N THR A 329 8.86 -1.56 -9.02
CA THR A 329 9.73 -0.42 -8.74
C THR A 329 10.29 0.19 -10.04
N ALA A 330 10.69 -0.63 -11.00
CA ALA A 330 11.15 -0.17 -12.31
C ALA A 330 10.00 0.39 -13.16
N LEU A 331 8.78 -0.17 -13.06
CA LEU A 331 7.58 0.41 -13.67
C LEU A 331 7.35 1.83 -13.16
N LEU A 332 7.39 2.03 -11.84
CA LEU A 332 7.17 3.33 -11.23
C LEU A 332 8.28 4.32 -11.59
N ALA A 333 9.54 3.86 -11.62
CA ALA A 333 10.70 4.65 -12.06
C ALA A 333 10.54 5.18 -13.49
N ALA A 334 10.29 4.29 -14.44
CA ALA A 334 10.09 4.66 -15.85
C ALA A 334 8.86 5.55 -16.03
N THR A 335 7.79 5.29 -15.29
CA THR A 335 6.56 6.09 -15.34
C THR A 335 6.78 7.52 -14.85
N GLU A 336 7.46 7.72 -13.73
CA GLU A 336 7.73 9.07 -13.21
C GLU A 336 8.78 9.80 -14.05
N LEU A 337 9.77 9.11 -14.62
CA LEU A 337 10.69 9.71 -15.60
C LEU A 337 9.96 10.17 -16.85
N TYR A 338 9.03 9.37 -17.39
CA TYR A 338 8.19 9.82 -18.50
C TYR A 338 7.32 11.02 -18.09
N ALA A 339 6.70 10.99 -16.92
CA ALA A 339 5.88 12.11 -16.41
C ALA A 339 6.70 13.41 -16.27
N ALA A 340 7.97 13.32 -15.88
CA ALA A 340 8.84 14.48 -15.68
C ALA A 340 9.45 15.02 -16.99
N THR A 341 9.62 14.16 -18.02
CA THR A 341 10.42 14.50 -19.22
C THR A 341 9.62 14.55 -20.51
N GLY A 342 8.54 13.77 -20.62
CA GLY A 342 7.85 13.50 -21.88
C GLY A 342 8.67 12.65 -22.88
N GLU A 343 9.80 12.08 -22.48
CA GLU A 343 10.66 11.28 -23.37
C GLU A 343 10.07 9.89 -23.62
N ASN A 344 9.75 9.58 -24.88
CA ASN A 344 9.09 8.33 -25.27
C ASN A 344 9.85 7.05 -24.91
N THR A 345 11.18 7.11 -24.72
CA THR A 345 11.99 5.97 -24.29
C THR A 345 11.52 5.42 -22.94
N TYR A 346 11.25 6.31 -21.97
CA TYR A 346 10.74 5.91 -20.67
C TYR A 346 9.31 5.37 -20.73
N LEU A 347 8.46 5.91 -21.61
CA LEU A 347 7.13 5.35 -21.84
C LEU A 347 7.19 3.92 -22.39
N LEU A 348 8.09 3.66 -23.35
CA LEU A 348 8.27 2.33 -23.92
C LEU A 348 8.81 1.33 -22.89
N ASP A 349 9.68 1.76 -21.99
CA ASP A 349 10.16 0.89 -20.92
C ASP A 349 9.10 0.66 -19.84
N ALA A 350 8.35 1.70 -19.47
CA ALA A 350 7.20 1.57 -18.58
C ALA A 350 6.18 0.57 -19.14
N ASP A 351 5.93 0.56 -20.45
CA ASP A 351 5.08 -0.44 -21.10
C ASP A 351 5.61 -1.88 -20.95
N LYS A 352 6.92 -2.09 -21.19
CA LYS A 352 7.53 -3.42 -20.99
C LYS A 352 7.38 -3.88 -19.55
N ARG A 353 7.62 -2.99 -18.58
CA ARG A 353 7.50 -3.27 -17.15
C ARG A 353 6.06 -3.55 -16.74
N ALA A 354 5.10 -2.79 -17.27
CA ALA A 354 3.67 -3.03 -17.04
C ALA A 354 3.25 -4.40 -17.58
N LYS A 355 3.69 -4.78 -18.78
CA LYS A 355 3.45 -6.13 -19.35
C LYS A 355 4.05 -7.24 -18.50
N SER A 356 5.28 -7.05 -18.01
CA SER A 356 5.93 -8.02 -17.10
C SER A 356 5.11 -8.19 -15.82
N LEU A 357 4.77 -7.09 -15.15
CA LEU A 357 4.01 -7.10 -13.91
C LEU A 357 2.61 -7.72 -14.07
N VAL A 358 1.88 -7.36 -15.14
CA VAL A 358 0.59 -7.98 -15.48
C VAL A 358 0.76 -9.48 -15.74
N GLY A 359 1.85 -9.90 -16.39
CA GLY A 359 2.16 -11.32 -16.65
C GLY A 359 2.38 -12.17 -15.38
N ARG A 360 2.65 -11.52 -14.24
CA ARG A 360 2.76 -12.15 -12.91
C ARG A 360 1.40 -12.37 -12.24
N LEU A 361 0.32 -11.80 -12.75
CA LEU A 361 -1.00 -12.00 -12.17
C LEU A 361 -1.44 -13.46 -12.31
N SER A 362 -1.84 -14.07 -11.20
CA SER A 362 -2.41 -15.42 -11.18
C SER A 362 -3.84 -15.42 -11.72
N LYS A 363 -4.39 -16.62 -11.97
CA LYS A 363 -5.79 -16.76 -12.36
C LYS A 363 -6.76 -16.28 -11.26
N ASP A 364 -6.39 -16.47 -10.00
CA ASP A 364 -7.21 -16.10 -8.85
C ASP A 364 -7.10 -14.61 -8.50
N GLY A 365 -6.06 -13.93 -9.01
CA GLY A 365 -5.87 -12.48 -8.90
C GLY A 365 -4.81 -12.01 -7.91
N TYR A 366 -4.15 -12.91 -7.17
CA TYR A 366 -2.87 -12.58 -6.50
C TYR A 366 -1.72 -12.54 -7.51
N PHE A 367 -0.61 -11.88 -7.18
CA PHE A 367 0.59 -11.89 -8.03
C PHE A 367 1.58 -12.98 -7.62
N TRP A 368 2.37 -13.48 -8.57
CA TRP A 368 3.54 -14.33 -8.32
C TRP A 368 4.79 -13.49 -8.06
N SER A 369 5.59 -13.86 -7.06
CA SER A 369 6.90 -13.27 -6.82
C SER A 369 7.91 -13.67 -7.88
N ASP A 370 7.88 -14.92 -8.31
CA ASP A 370 8.90 -15.56 -9.15
C ASP A 370 8.36 -15.91 -10.54
N ASP A 371 9.28 -16.05 -11.51
CA ASP A 371 8.93 -16.41 -12.89
C ASP A 371 8.44 -17.86 -13.02
N ALA A 372 8.88 -18.74 -12.10
CA ALA A 372 8.43 -20.12 -12.03
C ALA A 372 6.99 -20.25 -11.48
N LYS A 373 6.40 -19.16 -10.98
CA LYS A 373 5.03 -19.11 -10.43
C LYS A 373 4.84 -20.14 -9.32
N THR A 374 5.80 -20.19 -8.39
CA THR A 374 5.81 -21.12 -7.26
C THR A 374 5.73 -20.43 -5.91
N ARG A 375 5.95 -19.11 -5.86
CA ARG A 375 5.92 -18.28 -4.66
C ARG A 375 4.92 -17.14 -4.87
N PRO A 376 3.75 -17.16 -4.22
CA PRO A 376 2.85 -16.00 -4.22
C PRO A 376 3.53 -14.77 -3.63
N PHE A 377 3.20 -13.59 -4.16
CA PHE A 377 3.68 -12.34 -3.62
C PHE A 377 2.88 -11.96 -2.37
N TRP A 378 3.62 -11.85 -1.28
CA TRP A 378 3.23 -11.26 -0.01
C TRP A 378 4.38 -10.36 0.43
N HIS A 379 4.07 -9.32 1.20
CA HIS A 379 5.07 -8.38 1.70
C HIS A 379 4.55 -7.68 2.96
N ALA A 380 5.35 -7.64 4.03
CA ALA A 380 4.96 -6.98 5.30
C ALA A 380 4.99 -5.43 5.25
N SER A 381 5.28 -4.86 4.08
CA SER A 381 5.37 -3.41 3.85
C SER A 381 4.62 -3.02 2.59
N ASP A 382 5.06 -3.51 1.42
CA ASP A 382 4.69 -2.87 0.15
C ASP A 382 3.67 -3.67 -0.67
N ALA A 383 2.80 -4.45 -0.04
CA ALA A 383 1.88 -5.34 -0.76
C ALA A 383 0.90 -4.61 -1.69
N GLY A 384 0.59 -3.33 -1.42
CA GLY A 384 -0.23 -2.48 -2.30
C GLY A 384 0.53 -1.85 -3.47
N LEU A 385 1.86 -1.86 -3.44
CA LEU A 385 2.69 -1.15 -4.41
C LEU A 385 2.60 -1.68 -5.87
N PRO A 386 2.45 -3.00 -6.14
CA PRO A 386 2.17 -3.50 -7.49
C PRO A 386 0.95 -2.83 -8.13
N LEU A 387 -0.15 -2.74 -7.37
CA LEU A 387 -1.39 -2.14 -7.83
C LEU A 387 -1.24 -0.62 -8.05
N ILE A 388 -0.57 0.06 -7.12
CA ILE A 388 -0.27 1.51 -7.23
C ILE A 388 0.59 1.80 -8.47
N ALA A 389 1.61 0.98 -8.75
CA ALA A 389 2.47 1.17 -9.92
C ALA A 389 1.69 1.01 -11.24
N LEU A 390 0.79 0.01 -11.32
CA LEU A 390 -0.10 -0.16 -12.49
C LEU A 390 -1.08 1.00 -12.66
N ILE A 391 -1.70 1.49 -11.57
CA ILE A 391 -2.59 2.65 -11.61
C ILE A 391 -1.82 3.88 -12.07
N ARG A 392 -0.64 4.13 -11.48
CA ARG A 392 0.18 5.30 -11.83
C ARG A 392 0.63 5.26 -13.29
N TYR A 393 1.04 4.09 -13.78
CA TYR A 393 1.32 3.88 -15.21
C TYR A 393 0.10 4.20 -16.07
N ALA A 394 -1.07 3.67 -15.71
CA ALA A 394 -2.30 3.92 -16.45
C ALA A 394 -2.69 5.40 -16.44
N GLU A 395 -2.49 6.12 -15.32
CA GLU A 395 -2.78 7.55 -15.21
C GLU A 395 -1.85 8.45 -16.04
N VAL A 396 -0.54 8.16 -16.05
CA VAL A 396 0.43 8.95 -16.84
C VAL A 396 0.38 8.57 -18.31
N GLY A 397 0.07 7.30 -18.59
CA GLY A 397 0.03 6.70 -19.92
C GLY A 397 -1.36 6.64 -20.58
N ILE A 398 -2.33 7.46 -20.14
CA ILE A 398 -3.68 7.52 -20.74
C ILE A 398 -3.57 7.82 -22.25
N GLU A 399 -3.76 6.76 -23.04
CA GLU A 399 -4.00 6.75 -24.49
C GLU A 399 -2.94 7.37 -25.41
N ALA A 400 -1.65 7.27 -25.08
CA ALA A 400 -0.61 7.50 -26.08
C ALA A 400 -0.61 6.36 -27.11
N CYS A 401 -1.47 6.50 -28.13
CA CYS A 401 -1.39 5.69 -29.34
C CYS A 401 -0.14 6.15 -30.10
N VAL A 402 1.02 5.62 -29.74
CA VAL A 402 2.28 5.94 -30.43
C VAL A 402 2.25 5.25 -31.80
N GLY A 403 2.29 6.03 -32.88
CA GLY A 403 2.31 5.50 -34.25
C GLY A 403 1.01 4.83 -34.72
N GLY A 404 -0.13 5.12 -34.08
CA GLY A 404 -1.45 4.59 -34.48
C GLY A 404 -1.88 3.30 -33.79
N SER A 405 -1.00 2.64 -33.02
CA SER A 405 -1.36 1.51 -32.14
C SER A 405 -1.60 2.03 -30.73
N CYS A 406 -2.81 1.85 -30.20
CA CYS A 406 -3.08 2.13 -28.79
C CYS A 406 -2.62 0.92 -27.97
N ASN A 407 -2.00 1.20 -26.83
CA ASN A 407 -1.29 0.20 -26.07
C ASN A 407 -2.28 -0.82 -25.48
N GLY A 408 -2.34 -2.02 -26.07
CA GLY A 408 -3.28 -3.10 -25.74
C GLY A 408 -2.93 -3.92 -24.49
N THR A 409 -2.13 -3.38 -23.57
CA THR A 409 -1.90 -4.05 -22.28
C THR A 409 -3.18 -3.86 -21.47
N HIS A 410 -3.82 -4.97 -21.10
CA HIS A 410 -5.03 -5.06 -20.27
C HIS A 410 -4.76 -4.62 -18.81
N VAL A 411 -4.08 -3.48 -18.60
CA VAL A 411 -3.68 -2.99 -17.29
C VAL A 411 -4.91 -2.68 -16.44
N ASN A 412 -5.94 -2.06 -17.01
CA ASN A 412 -7.19 -1.79 -16.29
C ASN A 412 -7.85 -3.09 -15.81
N ASP A 413 -7.85 -4.15 -16.64
CA ASP A 413 -8.39 -5.46 -16.26
C ASP A 413 -7.55 -6.11 -15.16
N ALA A 414 -6.22 -5.98 -15.20
CA ALA A 414 -5.32 -6.47 -14.16
C ALA A 414 -5.51 -5.71 -12.83
N ILE A 415 -5.66 -4.39 -12.88
CA ILE A 415 -6.01 -3.54 -11.73
C ILE A 415 -7.33 -4.02 -11.13
N GLU A 416 -8.37 -4.19 -11.96
CA GLU A 416 -9.69 -4.63 -11.50
C GLU A 416 -9.65 -6.05 -10.92
N GLN A 417 -8.95 -6.98 -11.57
CA GLN A 417 -8.83 -8.37 -11.13
C GLN A 417 -8.10 -8.47 -9.79
N HIS A 418 -6.96 -7.80 -9.63
CA HIS A 418 -6.23 -7.80 -8.36
C HIS A 418 -7.03 -7.12 -7.25
N PHE A 419 -7.66 -5.98 -7.55
CA PHE A 419 -8.55 -5.29 -6.61
C PHE A 419 -9.71 -6.18 -6.13
N LYS A 420 -10.36 -6.92 -7.04
CA LYS A 420 -11.40 -7.89 -6.68
C LYS A 420 -10.85 -9.03 -5.82
N TRP A 421 -9.64 -9.51 -6.12
CA TRP A 421 -9.00 -10.54 -5.32
C TRP A 421 -8.74 -10.07 -3.89
N LEU A 422 -8.24 -8.84 -3.67
CA LEU A 422 -8.02 -8.28 -2.33
C LEU A 422 -9.28 -8.32 -1.45
N ILE A 423 -10.43 -7.95 -2.03
CA ILE A 423 -11.73 -8.00 -1.35
C ILE A 423 -12.15 -9.47 -1.12
N SER A 424 -12.04 -10.31 -2.15
CA SER A 424 -12.46 -11.72 -2.10
C SER A 424 -11.70 -12.53 -1.05
N VAL A 425 -10.35 -12.48 -1.07
CA VAL A 425 -9.51 -13.23 -0.12
C VAL A 425 -9.76 -12.79 1.32
N THR A 426 -10.01 -11.50 1.52
CA THR A 426 -10.27 -10.90 2.85
C THR A 426 -11.63 -11.30 3.42
N ASN A 427 -12.63 -11.46 2.56
CA ASN A 427 -13.97 -11.93 2.92
C ASN A 427 -14.10 -13.46 2.92
N ASN A 428 -13.05 -14.20 2.56
CA ASN A 428 -13.06 -15.66 2.55
C ASN A 428 -12.86 -16.21 3.97
N GLY A 429 -13.96 -16.44 4.69
CA GLY A 429 -13.97 -17.02 6.04
C GLY A 429 -14.29 -16.02 7.14
N GLU A 430 -14.07 -16.42 8.39
CA GLU A 430 -14.30 -15.58 9.57
C GLU A 430 -13.29 -14.43 9.62
N ASN A 431 -13.76 -13.18 9.54
CA ASN A 431 -12.91 -11.99 9.61
C ASN A 431 -13.69 -10.75 10.13
N PRO A 432 -14.04 -10.72 11.43
CA PRO A 432 -14.89 -9.67 12.00
C PRO A 432 -14.22 -8.29 11.96
N PHE A 433 -12.89 -8.23 12.01
CA PHE A 433 -12.12 -6.98 11.94
C PHE A 433 -11.89 -6.49 10.51
N GLY A 434 -12.14 -7.33 9.49
CA GLY A 434 -11.87 -7.01 8.10
C GLY A 434 -10.37 -6.89 7.76
N TYR A 435 -9.49 -7.48 8.57
CA TYR A 435 -8.04 -7.43 8.35
C TYR A 435 -7.68 -8.07 7.02
N ALA A 436 -6.89 -7.37 6.19
CA ALA A 436 -6.54 -7.82 4.85
C ALA A 436 -5.84 -9.18 4.88
N ARG A 437 -6.45 -10.20 4.26
CA ARG A 437 -5.84 -11.53 4.09
C ARG A 437 -4.92 -11.55 2.88
N GLN A 438 -4.07 -12.57 2.78
CA GLN A 438 -3.07 -12.73 1.74
C GLN A 438 -2.85 -14.20 1.42
N THR A 439 -2.36 -14.47 0.21
CA THR A 439 -1.96 -15.82 -0.24
C THR A 439 -0.45 -15.94 -0.13
N TYR A 440 0.05 -16.99 0.51
CA TYR A 440 1.48 -17.23 0.69
C TYR A 440 1.79 -18.73 0.70
N LYS A 441 3.07 -19.06 0.57
CA LYS A 441 3.57 -20.43 0.65
C LYS A 441 4.27 -20.67 1.98
N THR A 442 3.86 -21.71 2.70
CA THR A 442 4.47 -22.15 3.97
C THR A 442 4.32 -23.67 4.08
N GLY A 443 5.29 -24.34 4.73
CA GLY A 443 5.29 -25.80 4.83
C GLY A 443 5.20 -26.53 3.47
N GLY A 444 5.65 -25.90 2.37
CA GLY A 444 5.58 -26.43 1.01
C GLY A 444 4.22 -26.28 0.30
N SER A 445 3.20 -25.71 0.95
CA SER A 445 1.85 -25.53 0.41
C SER A 445 1.47 -24.06 0.28
N ILE A 446 0.69 -23.72 -0.75
CA ILE A 446 0.11 -22.39 -0.91
C ILE A 446 -1.22 -22.37 -0.15
N LYS A 447 -1.43 -21.36 0.70
CA LYS A 447 -2.68 -21.15 1.44
C LYS A 447 -2.99 -19.65 1.56
N ASP A 448 -4.24 -19.36 1.91
CA ASP A 448 -4.65 -18.03 2.33
C ASP A 448 -4.56 -17.92 3.87
N GLY A 449 -4.08 -16.77 4.36
CA GLY A 449 -3.97 -16.49 5.79
C GLY A 449 -3.98 -15.01 6.10
N PHE A 450 -3.91 -14.68 7.39
CA PHE A 450 -3.89 -13.28 7.86
C PHE A 450 -2.48 -12.70 7.76
N PHE A 451 -1.53 -13.29 8.47
CA PHE A 451 -0.17 -12.77 8.62
C PHE A 451 0.83 -13.53 7.77
N ILE A 452 1.97 -12.90 7.49
CA ILE A 452 3.10 -13.46 6.75
C ILE A 452 3.65 -14.70 7.47
N PRO A 453 4.18 -15.68 6.73
CA PRO A 453 4.86 -16.81 7.34
C PRO A 453 6.17 -16.36 8.00
N HIS A 454 6.44 -16.89 9.20
CA HIS A 454 7.72 -16.70 9.87
C HIS A 454 8.80 -17.60 9.24
N ASP A 455 8.40 -18.71 8.62
CA ASP A 455 9.26 -19.60 7.84
C ASP A 455 9.49 -19.07 6.41
N ASN A 456 10.23 -17.96 6.32
CA ASN A 456 10.56 -17.31 5.05
C ASN A 456 12.07 -17.27 4.76
N GLU A 457 12.45 -16.75 3.60
CA GLU A 457 13.81 -16.80 3.06
C GLU A 457 14.86 -16.05 3.90
N SER A 458 14.44 -15.14 4.78
CA SER A 458 15.35 -14.47 5.72
C SER A 458 15.77 -15.36 6.90
N ASN A 459 14.99 -16.40 7.21
CA ASN A 459 15.11 -17.25 8.40
C ASN A 459 14.95 -16.56 9.76
N TYR A 460 14.71 -15.24 9.80
CA TYR A 460 14.54 -14.52 11.07
C TYR A 460 13.54 -13.38 11.02
N TRP A 461 13.39 -12.71 9.88
CA TRP A 461 12.66 -11.47 9.75
C TRP A 461 11.17 -11.73 9.51
N TRP A 462 10.38 -11.18 10.42
CA TRP A 462 8.93 -11.05 10.36
C TRP A 462 8.56 -10.08 11.48
N GLN A 463 7.55 -9.27 11.26
CA GLN A 463 7.10 -8.24 12.19
C GLN A 463 5.64 -7.93 11.90
N GLY A 464 5.06 -7.01 12.67
CA GLY A 464 3.76 -6.46 12.37
C GLY A 464 3.71 -5.83 10.98
N GLU A 465 2.49 -5.73 10.45
CA GLU A 465 2.25 -5.45 9.03
C GLU A 465 1.51 -4.11 8.81
N ASP A 466 1.68 -3.13 9.70
CA ASP A 466 0.92 -1.88 9.61
C ASP A 466 1.23 -1.09 8.32
N ALA A 467 2.45 -1.24 7.78
CA ALA A 467 2.85 -0.68 6.48
C ALA A 467 2.09 -1.38 5.35
N ARG A 468 2.04 -2.72 5.38
CA ARG A 468 1.28 -3.53 4.42
C ARG A 468 -0.18 -3.11 4.37
N ILE A 469 -0.88 -3.09 5.49
CA ILE A 469 -2.32 -2.83 5.48
C ILE A 469 -2.62 -1.37 5.12
N ALA A 470 -1.76 -0.41 5.48
CA ALA A 470 -1.87 0.96 5.00
C ALA A 470 -1.60 1.08 3.49
N SER A 471 -0.61 0.34 2.95
CA SER A 471 -0.35 0.28 1.51
C SER A 471 -1.54 -0.29 0.73
N LEU A 472 -2.20 -1.30 1.28
CA LEU A 472 -3.39 -1.92 0.70
C LEU A 472 -4.61 -1.00 0.78
N ALA A 473 -4.77 -0.26 1.89
CA ALA A 473 -5.80 0.77 2.01
C ALA A 473 -5.62 1.88 0.96
N ALA A 474 -4.37 2.33 0.77
CA ALA A 474 -4.02 3.30 -0.26
C ALA A 474 -4.32 2.76 -1.67
N ALA A 475 -3.86 1.54 -1.98
CA ALA A 475 -4.04 0.91 -3.27
C ALA A 475 -5.52 0.67 -3.62
N ALA A 476 -6.31 0.14 -2.68
CA ALA A 476 -7.75 -0.11 -2.89
C ALA A 476 -8.54 1.18 -3.08
N THR A 477 -8.23 2.22 -2.32
CA THR A 477 -8.86 3.55 -2.46
C THR A 477 -8.47 4.20 -3.78
N TYR A 478 -7.20 4.08 -4.18
CA TYR A 478 -6.71 4.62 -5.43
C TYR A 478 -7.35 3.92 -6.63
N ALA A 479 -7.40 2.58 -6.62
CA ALA A 479 -8.00 1.77 -7.67
C ALA A 479 -9.48 2.08 -7.84
N SER A 480 -10.26 2.12 -6.75
CA SER A 480 -11.70 2.33 -6.82
C SER A 480 -12.05 3.70 -7.40
N ARG A 481 -11.31 4.75 -7.02
CA ARG A 481 -11.45 6.10 -7.56
C ARG A 481 -11.03 6.19 -9.01
N ALA A 482 -9.87 5.61 -9.35
CA ALA A 482 -9.31 5.61 -10.70
C ALA A 482 -10.25 4.89 -11.68
N LEU A 483 -10.78 3.72 -11.32
CA LEU A 483 -11.74 2.95 -12.13
C LEU A 483 -13.16 3.55 -12.12
N GLY A 484 -13.42 4.61 -11.34
CA GLY A 484 -14.74 5.23 -11.25
C GLY A 484 -15.82 4.30 -10.70
N LEU A 485 -15.44 3.33 -9.88
CA LEU A 485 -16.34 2.34 -9.32
C LEU A 485 -17.32 3.05 -8.37
N LYS A 486 -18.57 3.20 -8.82
CA LYS A 486 -19.68 3.65 -7.99
C LYS A 486 -20.08 2.48 -7.11
N ASP A 487 -19.47 2.40 -5.93
CA ASP A 487 -19.95 1.52 -4.87
C ASP A 487 -19.77 0.01 -5.16
N TYR A 488 -18.53 -0.43 -5.43
CA TYR A 488 -18.20 -1.79 -5.01
C TYR A 488 -18.18 -1.75 -3.49
N GLU A 489 -19.29 -2.16 -2.86
CA GLU A 489 -19.58 -2.08 -1.41
C GLU A 489 -18.42 -2.55 -0.49
N GLY A 490 -17.45 -3.30 -1.04
CA GLY A 490 -16.25 -3.73 -0.34
C GLY A 490 -15.08 -2.72 -0.29
N ALA A 491 -14.97 -1.73 -1.19
CA ALA A 491 -13.75 -0.91 -1.32
C ALA A 491 -13.51 0.00 -0.11
N ASP A 492 -14.52 0.80 0.22
CA ASP A 492 -14.48 1.73 1.36
C ASP A 492 -14.41 0.98 2.68
N LYS A 493 -15.11 -0.16 2.78
CA LYS A 493 -15.01 -1.05 3.93
C LYS A 493 -13.58 -1.59 4.07
N TYR A 494 -13.03 -2.18 3.02
CA TYR A 494 -11.69 -2.75 3.00
C TYR A 494 -10.64 -1.73 3.43
N ALA A 495 -10.63 -0.53 2.83
CA ALA A 495 -9.66 0.50 3.18
C ALA A 495 -9.89 1.06 4.60
N THR A 496 -11.14 1.20 5.04
CA THR A 496 -11.46 1.70 6.40
C THR A 496 -11.08 0.69 7.47
N ASP A 497 -11.34 -0.59 7.27
CA ASP A 497 -10.98 -1.64 8.23
C ASP A 497 -9.47 -1.70 8.49
N GLN A 498 -8.64 -1.49 7.46
CA GLN A 498 -7.19 -1.46 7.60
C GLN A 498 -6.71 -0.28 8.44
N LEU A 499 -7.27 0.92 8.21
CA LEU A 499 -6.93 2.10 9.02
C LEU A 499 -7.49 1.98 10.44
N ASP A 500 -8.69 1.42 10.59
CA ASP A 500 -9.28 1.17 11.91
C ASP A 500 -8.43 0.19 12.73
N TRP A 501 -7.85 -0.84 12.10
CA TRP A 501 -6.93 -1.77 12.76
C TRP A 501 -5.73 -1.05 13.38
N ILE A 502 -5.04 -0.21 12.59
CA ILE A 502 -3.90 0.61 13.04
C ILE A 502 -4.34 1.55 14.18
N LEU A 503 -5.58 2.05 14.12
CA LEU A 503 -6.10 3.07 15.04
C LEU A 503 -6.92 2.49 16.21
N GLY A 504 -6.74 1.21 16.56
CA GLY A 504 -7.31 0.63 17.80
C GLY A 504 -8.43 -0.40 17.64
N LYS A 505 -8.99 -0.57 16.44
CA LYS A 505 -9.98 -1.61 16.14
C LYS A 505 -9.28 -2.93 15.83
N ASN A 506 -8.62 -3.49 16.84
CA ASN A 506 -7.94 -4.78 16.78
C ASN A 506 -8.14 -5.55 18.10
N PRO A 507 -7.89 -6.88 18.14
CA PRO A 507 -8.10 -7.73 19.31
C PRO A 507 -7.39 -7.33 20.62
N TYR A 508 -6.46 -6.37 20.57
CA TYR A 508 -5.69 -5.88 21.71
C TYR A 508 -6.10 -4.47 22.13
N GLY A 509 -7.02 -3.83 21.38
CA GLY A 509 -7.52 -2.48 21.65
C GLY A 509 -6.42 -1.42 21.70
N VAL A 510 -5.34 -1.62 20.93
CA VAL A 510 -4.16 -0.76 20.92
C VAL A 510 -4.13 0.10 19.66
N CYS A 511 -3.97 1.41 19.79
CA CYS A 511 -3.72 2.30 18.66
C CYS A 511 -2.21 2.29 18.37
N MET A 512 -1.80 1.77 17.22
CA MET A 512 -0.38 1.64 16.83
C MET A 512 0.26 2.98 16.48
N MET A 513 -0.54 4.02 16.23
CA MET A 513 -0.06 5.39 16.10
C MET A 513 0.13 6.03 17.48
N ASN A 514 1.35 6.45 17.78
CA ASN A 514 1.64 7.17 19.02
C ASN A 514 1.10 8.62 18.98
N GLY A 515 0.74 9.15 20.15
CA GLY A 515 0.43 10.57 20.34
C GLY A 515 -1.02 10.91 20.70
N PHE A 516 -1.85 9.94 21.06
CA PHE A 516 -3.24 10.18 21.53
C PHE A 516 -3.37 10.01 23.05
N PRO A 517 -3.58 11.09 23.82
CA PRO A 517 -3.73 11.00 25.27
C PRO A 517 -4.89 10.10 25.68
N GLY A 518 -4.67 9.28 26.72
CA GLY A 518 -5.68 8.36 27.27
C GLY A 518 -6.03 7.18 26.37
N THR A 519 -5.35 7.01 25.23
CA THR A 519 -5.48 5.84 24.35
C THR A 519 -4.39 4.83 24.70
N LYS A 520 -4.71 3.53 24.63
CA LYS A 520 -3.68 2.48 24.74
C LYS A 520 -2.84 2.50 23.47
N VAL A 521 -1.55 2.82 23.60
CA VAL A 521 -0.56 2.83 22.52
C VAL A 521 0.57 1.85 22.85
N PRO A 522 1.39 1.40 21.87
CA PRO A 522 2.60 0.63 22.14
C PRO A 522 3.50 1.33 23.15
N ALA A 523 4.22 0.55 23.95
CA ALA A 523 5.26 1.09 24.83
C ALA A 523 6.38 1.74 24.00
N GLU A 524 7.10 2.67 24.61
CA GLU A 524 8.37 3.17 24.05
C GLU A 524 9.32 1.99 23.84
N TYR A 525 9.92 1.91 22.65
CA TYR A 525 10.82 0.81 22.31
C TYR A 525 12.23 1.14 22.81
N ASP A 526 12.61 0.52 23.93
CA ASP A 526 13.97 0.55 24.47
C ASP A 526 14.80 -0.56 23.79
N GLY A 527 15.27 -0.26 22.58
CA GLY A 527 16.00 -1.19 21.71
C GLY A 527 17.45 -1.45 22.17
N GLN A 528 18.31 -1.82 21.21
CA GLN A 528 19.74 -2.05 21.48
C GLN A 528 20.59 -0.76 21.40
N SER A 529 20.04 0.33 20.86
CA SER A 529 20.70 1.63 20.80
C SER A 529 20.24 2.52 21.96
N ASN A 530 21.10 3.46 22.41
CA ASN A 530 20.71 4.47 23.41
C ASN A 530 19.82 5.58 22.81
N TYR A 531 19.26 5.36 21.62
CA TYR A 531 18.42 6.30 20.90
C TYR A 531 16.98 5.82 20.95
N ASP A 532 16.08 6.73 21.32
CA ASP A 532 14.64 6.51 21.24
C ASP A 532 14.02 7.58 20.33
N ALA A 533 13.47 7.12 19.22
CA ALA A 533 12.65 7.89 18.27
C ALA A 533 11.19 7.45 18.28
N THR A 534 10.66 6.97 19.41
CA THR A 534 9.23 6.74 19.57
C THR A 534 8.50 8.09 19.57
N LEU A 535 8.07 8.53 18.39
CA LEU A 535 7.58 9.88 18.15
C LEU A 535 6.06 9.90 17.96
N PRO A 536 5.36 10.94 18.42
CA PRO A 536 3.95 11.17 18.05
C PRO A 536 3.78 11.26 16.53
N GLY A 537 2.78 10.56 15.99
CA GLY A 537 2.56 10.40 14.54
C GLY A 537 3.36 9.26 13.90
N GLY A 538 4.34 8.69 14.60
CA GLY A 538 4.98 7.44 14.25
C GLY A 538 4.04 6.25 14.51
N ILE A 539 4.14 5.22 13.66
CA ILE A 539 3.34 4.01 13.74
C ILE A 539 4.28 2.82 13.99
N ALA A 540 3.95 2.00 14.98
CA ALA A 540 4.69 0.78 15.32
C ALA A 540 4.53 -0.30 14.25
N ASN A 541 5.38 -1.34 14.31
CA ASN A 541 5.31 -2.50 13.44
C ASN A 541 3.91 -3.13 13.44
N GLY A 542 3.34 -3.39 14.62
CA GLY A 542 1.97 -3.87 14.76
C GLY A 542 1.86 -5.37 15.07
N ILE A 543 0.64 -5.90 14.95
CA ILE A 543 0.28 -7.27 15.38
C ILE A 543 0.75 -8.33 14.35
N THR A 544 1.13 -9.52 14.83
CA THR A 544 1.65 -10.62 14.01
C THR A 544 0.81 -11.89 14.11
N GLY A 545 1.14 -12.86 13.26
CA GLY A 545 0.78 -14.26 13.50
C GLY A 545 1.49 -14.80 14.73
N ARG A 546 0.89 -15.81 15.37
CA ARG A 546 1.50 -16.46 16.54
C ARG A 546 2.43 -17.58 16.13
N ASN A 547 2.00 -18.38 15.16
CA ASN A 547 2.66 -19.61 14.75
C ASN A 547 3.56 -19.37 13.55
N LYS A 548 4.53 -20.28 13.35
CA LYS A 548 5.51 -20.18 12.26
C LYS A 548 4.88 -20.05 10.87
N ASP A 549 3.72 -20.65 10.66
CA ASP A 549 3.00 -20.65 9.40
C ASP A 549 2.08 -19.42 9.21
N GLY A 550 2.26 -18.38 10.02
CA GLY A 550 1.48 -17.13 9.99
C GLY A 550 0.08 -17.23 10.63
N SER A 551 -0.27 -18.38 11.23
CA SER A 551 -1.57 -18.58 11.88
C SER A 551 -1.60 -18.09 13.34
N GLY A 552 -2.81 -17.93 13.88
CA GLY A 552 -3.05 -17.36 15.19
C GLY A 552 -2.77 -15.86 15.21
N ILE A 553 -2.67 -15.29 16.42
CA ILE A 553 -2.40 -13.87 16.61
C ILE A 553 -1.50 -13.68 17.83
N ALA A 554 -0.57 -12.74 17.75
CA ALA A 554 0.30 -12.35 18.85
C ALA A 554 0.56 -10.84 18.85
N TRP A 555 0.64 -10.29 20.04
CA TRP A 555 1.07 -8.92 20.32
C TRP A 555 2.07 -8.92 21.48
N ASP A 556 2.75 -7.80 21.68
CA ASP A 556 3.74 -7.60 22.73
C ASP A 556 3.24 -8.02 24.13
N ASP A 557 1.97 -7.71 24.46
CA ASP A 557 1.33 -8.08 25.73
C ASP A 557 1.33 -9.61 26.00
N ASP A 558 1.38 -10.44 24.95
CA ASP A 558 1.43 -11.91 25.07
C ASP A 558 2.85 -12.43 25.41
N GLY A 559 3.86 -11.59 25.21
CA GLY A 559 5.28 -11.87 25.43
C GLY A 559 5.93 -12.71 24.33
N VAL A 560 7.25 -12.56 24.18
CA VAL A 560 8.06 -13.25 23.14
C VAL A 560 7.97 -14.78 23.19
N THR A 561 7.63 -15.36 24.35
CA THR A 561 7.41 -16.81 24.49
C THR A 561 6.17 -17.30 23.74
N ALA A 562 5.18 -16.43 23.51
CA ALA A 562 3.95 -16.79 22.79
C ALA A 562 4.21 -17.19 21.33
N VAL A 563 5.32 -16.70 20.76
CA VAL A 563 5.80 -16.95 19.39
C VAL A 563 7.05 -17.83 19.34
N GLY A 564 7.44 -18.41 20.48
CA GLY A 564 8.48 -19.43 20.56
C GLY A 564 9.90 -18.94 20.84
N PHE A 565 10.09 -17.68 21.25
CA PHE A 565 11.38 -17.22 21.77
C PHE A 565 11.55 -17.56 23.26
N PRO A 566 12.79 -17.69 23.76
CA PRO A 566 13.06 -17.76 25.20
C PRO A 566 12.57 -16.52 25.97
N TYR A 567 12.19 -16.68 27.23
CA TYR A 567 11.69 -15.56 28.05
C TYR A 567 12.77 -14.51 28.35
N ASP A 568 14.04 -14.92 28.31
CA ASP A 568 15.24 -14.10 28.52
C ASP A 568 15.75 -13.45 27.22
N GLU A 569 14.99 -13.55 26.13
CA GLU A 569 15.19 -12.79 24.89
C GLU A 569 14.06 -11.77 24.64
N PRO A 570 13.74 -10.87 25.61
CA PRO A 570 12.64 -9.92 25.47
C PRO A 570 12.87 -8.90 24.36
N TRP A 571 14.13 -8.71 23.94
CA TRP A 571 14.52 -7.83 22.84
C TRP A 571 13.90 -8.20 21.50
N ASN A 572 13.35 -9.41 21.32
CA ASN A 572 12.57 -9.76 20.13
C ASN A 572 11.26 -8.96 19.98
N ASN A 573 10.90 -8.12 20.95
CA ASN A 573 9.72 -7.26 20.91
C ASN A 573 9.77 -6.15 19.86
N TRP A 574 10.94 -5.89 19.24
CA TRP A 574 11.07 -5.00 18.07
C TRP A 574 10.01 -5.30 17.01
N ARG A 575 9.69 -6.58 16.81
CA ARG A 575 8.68 -7.09 15.86
C ARG A 575 7.28 -6.50 16.03
N TRP A 576 6.94 -5.96 17.21
CA TRP A 576 5.61 -5.42 17.50
C TRP A 576 5.61 -3.91 17.78
N ILE A 577 6.49 -3.44 18.67
CA ILE A 577 6.36 -2.10 19.26
C ILE A 577 7.27 -1.04 18.64
N GLU A 578 8.32 -1.44 17.91
CA GLU A 578 9.23 -0.50 17.26
C GLU A 578 8.51 0.28 16.15
N GLN A 579 8.68 1.60 16.10
CA GLN A 579 8.23 2.41 14.98
C GLN A 579 9.20 2.27 13.82
N TRP A 580 8.68 2.24 12.59
CA TRP A 580 9.48 2.13 11.38
C TRP A 580 8.90 3.02 10.28
N ILE A 581 9.74 3.79 9.59
CA ILE A 581 9.32 4.89 8.71
C ILE A 581 8.34 4.51 7.59
N PRO A 582 8.36 3.29 7.00
CA PRO A 582 7.37 2.87 6.00
C PRO A 582 5.94 2.82 6.54
N HIS A 583 5.72 2.60 7.85
CA HIS A 583 4.38 2.55 8.42
C HIS A 583 3.68 3.92 8.30
N SER A 584 4.33 4.97 8.79
CA SER A 584 3.82 6.34 8.69
C SER A 584 3.80 6.84 7.24
N THR A 585 4.73 6.37 6.40
CA THR A 585 4.76 6.65 4.96
C THR A 585 3.53 6.09 4.25
N TRP A 586 3.20 4.82 4.49
CA TRP A 586 2.03 4.19 3.88
C TRP A 586 0.73 4.73 4.45
N TYR A 587 0.69 5.10 5.73
CA TYR A 587 -0.46 5.78 6.31
C TYR A 587 -0.69 7.15 5.66
N LEU A 588 0.36 7.95 5.42
CA LEU A 588 0.27 9.19 4.64
C LEU A 588 -0.29 8.92 3.23
N MET A 589 0.18 7.88 2.54
CA MET A 589 -0.35 7.50 1.23
C MET A 589 -1.83 7.10 1.28
N ALA A 590 -2.27 6.40 2.33
CA ALA A 590 -3.67 6.06 2.54
C ALA A 590 -4.53 7.32 2.70
N LEU A 591 -4.07 8.32 3.47
CA LEU A 591 -4.75 9.62 3.55
C LEU A 591 -4.74 10.36 2.21
N ALA A 592 -3.60 10.39 1.51
CA ALA A 592 -3.47 11.09 0.23
C ALA A 592 -4.43 10.55 -0.85
N THR A 593 -4.59 9.23 -0.93
CA THR A 593 -5.53 8.60 -1.86
C THR A 593 -6.99 8.74 -1.40
N ARG A 594 -7.24 8.73 -0.08
CA ARG A 594 -8.58 8.91 0.53
C ARG A 594 -9.12 10.33 0.41
N TYR A 595 -8.27 11.34 0.49
CA TYR A 595 -8.66 12.75 0.37
C TYR A 595 -8.22 13.38 -0.95
N ASP A 596 -7.84 12.55 -1.92
CA ASP A 596 -7.33 12.97 -3.23
C ASP A 596 -8.18 14.08 -3.88
N GLU A 597 -7.57 15.24 -4.07
CA GLU A 597 -8.19 16.44 -4.63
C GLU A 597 -8.05 16.51 -6.16
N LYS A 598 -7.30 15.58 -6.76
CA LYS A 598 -6.92 15.58 -8.18
C LYS A 598 -7.18 14.23 -8.87
N ILE A 599 -8.24 13.53 -8.48
CA ILE A 599 -8.61 12.21 -9.01
C ILE A 599 -8.53 12.18 -10.54
N VAL A 600 -7.73 11.27 -11.08
CA VAL A 600 -7.67 10.94 -12.51
C VAL A 600 -8.49 9.67 -12.71
N LYS A 601 -9.50 9.73 -13.57
CA LYS A 601 -10.30 8.56 -13.94
C LYS A 601 -9.64 7.85 -15.12
N LEU A 602 -9.46 6.55 -15.00
CA LEU A 602 -9.05 5.69 -16.10
C LEU A 602 -10.25 5.48 -17.02
N ASP A 603 -10.06 5.65 -18.32
CA ASP A 603 -11.09 5.31 -19.30
C ASP A 603 -11.26 3.79 -19.33
N SER A 604 -12.38 3.31 -18.78
CA SER A 604 -12.71 1.88 -18.77
C SER A 604 -13.16 1.36 -20.14
N GLY A 605 -13.25 2.23 -21.15
CA GLY A 605 -14.04 1.96 -22.35
C GLY A 605 -15.53 1.94 -21.98
N THR A 606 -16.36 2.69 -22.70
CA THR A 606 -17.81 2.51 -22.54
C THR A 606 -18.21 1.22 -23.27
N PRO A 607 -18.83 0.22 -22.61
CA PRO A 607 -19.38 -0.93 -23.31
C PRO A 607 -20.35 -0.42 -24.39
N ILE A 608 -20.18 -0.88 -25.63
CA ILE A 608 -21.11 -0.53 -26.71
C ILE A 608 -22.47 -1.10 -26.30
N PRO A 609 -23.50 -0.26 -26.09
CA PRO A 609 -24.82 -0.76 -25.70
C PRO A 609 -25.32 -1.74 -26.77
N GLU A 610 -25.88 -2.88 -26.36
CA GLU A 610 -26.47 -3.91 -27.25
C GLU A 610 -27.67 -3.43 -28.11
N LYS A 611 -27.97 -2.13 -28.16
CA LYS A 611 -29.10 -1.62 -28.93
C LYS A 611 -28.73 -1.36 -30.39
N LYS A 612 -29.18 -2.32 -31.23
CA LYS A 612 -29.40 -2.26 -32.69
C LYS A 612 -28.28 -1.59 -33.48
N ILE A 613 -27.41 -2.43 -34.03
CA ILE A 613 -26.57 -2.13 -35.20
C ILE A 613 -27.46 -1.53 -36.29
N SER A 614 -27.54 -0.21 -36.35
CA SER A 614 -27.86 0.46 -37.60
C SER A 614 -26.59 0.40 -38.43
N VAL A 615 -26.68 -0.18 -39.61
CA VAL A 615 -25.62 -0.10 -40.62
C VAL A 615 -25.31 1.38 -40.80
N ALA A 616 -24.14 1.83 -40.36
CA ALA A 616 -23.75 3.22 -40.48
C ALA A 616 -23.71 3.60 -41.96
N LYS A 617 -24.66 4.41 -42.42
CA LYS A 617 -24.54 5.14 -43.68
C LYS A 617 -23.65 6.34 -43.42
N GLY A 618 -22.50 6.43 -44.09
CA GLY A 618 -21.66 7.63 -44.03
C GLY A 618 -20.14 7.41 -44.11
N PHE A 619 -19.64 6.17 -44.05
CA PHE A 619 -18.22 5.88 -44.28
C PHE A 619 -17.97 4.44 -44.77
N ASP A 620 -16.86 4.25 -45.48
CA ASP A 620 -16.38 2.97 -45.99
C ASP A 620 -15.13 2.53 -45.25
N VAL A 621 -15.06 1.24 -44.89
CA VAL A 621 -13.89 0.61 -44.29
C VAL A 621 -13.35 -0.46 -45.25
N LYS A 622 -12.04 -0.42 -45.52
CA LYS A 622 -11.33 -1.45 -46.29
C LYS A 622 -10.10 -1.91 -45.51
N LEU A 623 -9.98 -3.22 -45.32
CA LEU A 623 -8.77 -3.83 -44.76
C LEU A 623 -8.00 -4.53 -45.89
N LEU A 624 -6.74 -4.14 -46.08
CA LEU A 624 -5.81 -4.77 -47.02
C LEU A 624 -4.57 -5.22 -46.25
N GLY A 625 -4.42 -6.53 -46.03
CA GLY A 625 -3.42 -7.05 -45.11
C GLY A 625 -3.64 -6.53 -43.70
N ARG A 626 -2.61 -5.92 -43.10
CA ARG A 626 -2.69 -5.27 -41.78
C ARG A 626 -2.91 -3.75 -41.87
N THR A 627 -3.32 -3.24 -43.03
CA THR A 627 -3.60 -1.81 -43.23
C THR A 627 -5.10 -1.58 -43.36
N LEU A 628 -5.66 -0.84 -42.41
CA LEU A 628 -7.07 -0.48 -42.38
C LEU A 628 -7.25 0.94 -42.92
N SER A 629 -7.95 1.09 -44.04
CA SER A 629 -8.30 2.38 -44.63
C SER A 629 -9.77 2.70 -44.39
N VAL A 630 -10.04 3.92 -43.94
CA VAL A 630 -11.39 4.44 -43.72
C VAL A 630 -11.60 5.69 -44.57
N ASN A 631 -12.69 5.73 -45.30
CA ASN A 631 -13.10 6.86 -46.13
C ASN A 631 -14.45 7.39 -45.63
N VAL A 632 -14.51 8.66 -45.27
CA VAL A 632 -15.67 9.34 -44.69
C VAL A 632 -16.01 10.54 -45.59
N PRO A 633 -16.86 10.36 -46.62
CA PRO A 633 -17.21 11.44 -47.54
C PRO A 633 -17.84 12.63 -46.80
N GLY A 634 -17.28 13.83 -46.99
CA GLY A 634 -17.81 15.07 -46.40
C GLY A 634 -17.47 15.30 -44.91
N ALA A 635 -16.55 14.51 -44.33
CA ALA A 635 -16.09 14.73 -42.95
C ALA A 635 -15.43 16.10 -42.77
N ARG A 636 -15.74 16.75 -41.64
CA ARG A 636 -15.14 18.04 -41.24
C ARG A 636 -13.72 17.82 -40.73
N THR A 637 -12.88 18.84 -40.88
CA THR A 637 -11.53 18.90 -40.32
C THR A 637 -11.56 18.70 -38.80
N GLY A 638 -10.78 17.74 -38.29
CA GLY A 638 -10.64 17.48 -36.84
C GLY A 638 -11.31 16.22 -36.30
N ALA A 639 -12.11 15.49 -37.10
CA ALA A 639 -12.65 14.19 -36.68
C ALA A 639 -11.58 13.08 -36.71
N SER A 640 -11.72 12.09 -35.83
CA SER A 640 -10.84 10.91 -35.76
C SER A 640 -11.58 9.60 -36.03
N ILE A 641 -10.83 8.60 -36.47
CA ILE A 641 -11.26 7.20 -36.48
C ILE A 641 -10.61 6.48 -35.31
N GLY A 642 -11.38 5.61 -34.63
CA GLY A 642 -10.86 4.70 -33.62
C GLY A 642 -11.20 3.25 -33.96
N LEU A 643 -10.27 2.35 -33.70
CA LEU A 643 -10.48 0.90 -33.70
C LEU A 643 -10.71 0.47 -32.25
N TYR A 644 -11.74 -0.33 -32.00
CA TYR A 644 -12.16 -0.76 -30.67
C TYR A 644 -12.34 -2.27 -30.63
N THR A 645 -12.02 -2.89 -29.51
CA THR A 645 -12.41 -4.27 -29.20
C THR A 645 -13.92 -4.37 -28.95
N LEU A 646 -14.47 -5.59 -28.94
CA LEU A 646 -15.90 -5.80 -28.69
C LEU A 646 -16.36 -5.37 -27.28
N ASN A 647 -15.46 -5.34 -26.30
CA ASN A 647 -15.72 -4.82 -24.95
C ASN A 647 -15.59 -3.28 -24.87
N GLY A 648 -15.27 -2.58 -25.96
CA GLY A 648 -15.26 -1.12 -26.03
C GLY A 648 -13.91 -0.44 -25.75
N SER A 649 -12.83 -1.20 -25.53
CA SER A 649 -11.48 -0.64 -25.37
C SER A 649 -10.93 -0.12 -26.70
N ARG A 650 -10.34 1.08 -26.72
CA ARG A 650 -9.73 1.65 -27.93
C ARG A 650 -8.33 1.07 -28.15
N VAL A 651 -8.12 0.45 -29.31
CA VAL A 651 -6.85 -0.23 -29.66
C VAL A 651 -6.07 0.45 -30.77
N ALA A 652 -6.67 1.36 -31.53
CA ALA A 652 -5.97 2.15 -32.55
C ALA A 652 -6.71 3.47 -32.78
N VAL A 653 -6.02 4.55 -33.14
CA VAL A 653 -6.65 5.83 -33.49
C VAL A 653 -5.86 6.52 -34.61
N SER A 654 -6.58 7.13 -35.54
CA SER A 654 -5.98 7.95 -36.60
C SER A 654 -6.84 9.18 -36.85
N PRO A 655 -6.25 10.37 -37.01
CA PRO A 655 -6.99 11.54 -37.49
C PRO A 655 -7.50 11.30 -38.92
N LEU A 656 -8.63 11.91 -39.27
CA LEU A 656 -9.09 12.00 -40.66
C LEU A 656 -8.38 13.16 -41.37
N ASN A 657 -7.70 12.84 -42.47
CA ASN A 657 -7.09 13.79 -43.38
C ASN A 657 -7.91 13.86 -44.67
N ALA A 658 -8.58 15.00 -44.90
CA ALA A 658 -9.49 15.19 -46.04
C ALA A 658 -10.53 14.07 -46.19
N GLY A 659 -11.10 13.62 -45.07
CA GLY A 659 -12.08 12.53 -45.03
C GLY A 659 -11.49 11.13 -45.19
N ARG A 660 -10.17 10.95 -45.12
CA ARG A 660 -9.51 9.64 -45.20
C ARG A 660 -8.61 9.41 -44.00
N ALA A 661 -8.57 8.19 -43.51
CA ALA A 661 -7.64 7.78 -42.47
C ALA A 661 -7.11 6.37 -42.76
N THR A 662 -5.88 6.10 -42.32
CA THR A 662 -5.25 4.80 -42.44
C THR A 662 -4.66 4.41 -41.10
N LEU A 663 -4.92 3.19 -40.66
CA LEU A 663 -4.37 2.59 -39.45
C LEU A 663 -3.48 1.41 -39.85
N ASN A 664 -2.24 1.41 -39.37
CA ASN A 664 -1.38 0.22 -39.39
C ASN A 664 -1.74 -0.66 -38.18
N LEU A 665 -2.10 -1.92 -38.44
CA LEU A 665 -2.54 -2.90 -37.45
C LEU A 665 -1.49 -3.99 -37.20
N ASP A 666 -0.23 -3.83 -37.61
CA ASP A 666 0.87 -4.80 -37.43
C ASP A 666 1.05 -5.26 -35.97
N TYR A 667 0.73 -4.39 -35.01
CA TYR A 667 0.87 -4.64 -33.58
C TYR A 667 -0.43 -5.07 -32.88
N ILE A 668 -1.54 -5.15 -33.63
CA ILE A 668 -2.86 -5.53 -33.12
C ILE A 668 -3.04 -7.04 -33.25
N GLN A 669 -3.67 -7.72 -32.29
CA GLN A 669 -3.93 -9.16 -32.43
C GLN A 669 -4.95 -9.45 -33.54
N SER A 670 -4.91 -10.66 -34.12
CA SER A 670 -5.95 -11.10 -35.06
C SER A 670 -7.26 -11.30 -34.29
N GLY A 671 -8.37 -10.80 -34.82
CA GLY A 671 -9.62 -10.79 -34.08
C GLY A 671 -10.72 -9.93 -34.71
N ILE A 672 -11.82 -9.80 -33.98
CA ILE A 672 -12.97 -8.98 -34.39
C ILE A 672 -12.90 -7.63 -33.67
N TYR A 673 -12.98 -6.56 -34.44
CA TYR A 673 -12.92 -5.19 -33.95
C TYR A 673 -14.06 -4.34 -34.51
N MET A 674 -14.25 -3.17 -33.93
CA MET A 674 -15.20 -2.14 -34.35
C MET A 674 -14.45 -0.87 -34.75
N VAL A 675 -14.61 -0.43 -35.99
CA VAL A 675 -14.16 0.87 -36.48
C VAL A 675 -15.23 1.90 -36.19
N LYS A 676 -14.93 2.93 -35.41
CA LYS A 676 -15.84 4.03 -35.08
C LYS A 676 -15.28 5.33 -35.62
N VAL A 677 -16.14 6.16 -36.19
CA VAL A 677 -15.82 7.53 -36.58
C VAL A 677 -16.56 8.47 -35.64
N GLU A 678 -15.87 9.46 -35.07
CA GLU A 678 -16.48 10.41 -34.15
C GLU A 678 -17.67 11.14 -34.80
N GLY A 679 -18.83 11.15 -34.13
CA GLY A 679 -20.07 11.72 -34.66
C GLY A 679 -20.82 10.86 -35.69
N LEU A 680 -20.29 9.68 -36.06
CA LEU A 680 -20.96 8.69 -36.91
C LEU A 680 -21.10 7.34 -36.19
N GLY A 681 -21.64 6.33 -36.88
CA GLY A 681 -21.78 4.96 -36.36
C GLY A 681 -20.47 4.16 -36.35
N ALA A 682 -20.57 2.84 -36.09
CA ALA A 682 -19.44 1.92 -36.09
C ALA A 682 -19.63 0.77 -37.10
N GLN A 683 -18.52 0.25 -37.65
CA GLN A 683 -18.50 -0.89 -38.57
C GLN A 683 -17.58 -1.99 -38.04
N LYS A 684 -18.03 -3.25 -38.11
CA LYS A 684 -17.22 -4.41 -37.72
C LYS A 684 -16.14 -4.67 -38.77
N VAL A 685 -14.92 -4.94 -38.32
CA VAL A 685 -13.81 -5.41 -39.16
C VAL A 685 -13.19 -6.67 -38.54
N ILE A 686 -12.79 -7.61 -39.39
CA ILE A 686 -12.06 -8.80 -38.99
C ILE A 686 -10.61 -8.57 -39.39
N VAL A 687 -9.72 -8.51 -38.41
CA VAL A 687 -8.27 -8.37 -38.62
C VAL A 687 -7.68 -9.77 -38.63
N HIS A 688 -7.09 -10.17 -39.75
CA HIS A 688 -6.52 -11.50 -39.96
C HIS A 688 -5.07 -11.57 -39.50
#